data_AF-A0A923LH69-F1
#
_entry.id   AF-A0A923LH69-F1
#
_cell.length_a   1.000
_cell.length_b   1.000
_cell.length_c   1.000
_cell.angle_alpha   90.00
_cell.angle_beta   90.00
_cell.angle_gamma   90.00
#
_symmetry.space_group_name_H-M   'P 1'
#
loop_
_entity.id
_entity.type
_entity.pdbx_description
1 polymer ?
#
loop_
_entity_poly.entity_id
_entity_poly.type
_entity_poly.pdbx_seq_one_letter_code
_entity_poly.pdbx_strand_id
1 'polypeptide(L)'
;MTNPTEFFYDDNISDEFCSSILKIVKNTGEEKNAVIRAILTNFIKEQKTFKNLQYYSVAMQISKEFNAGYEPVGKLIEVIQAFFEERQALYDKIAGTVIPVIVYTGDENNLPEIFDRINSQGTPLDQYEVYAAAWPIKKKYTISNNEIIEHVIKKYDTFTEDNYKIHGYNREEMRSKKQVNAFEYLFGLGKFLAHKYDILSFNTALADDTVNPIAFELVNACLNDSDKIKVLYKNFADTDIDAFEKALCSSIDFVNQAISVITKFKGNSRSGNKKFHSKYQIMSMISTTFKEMYSDNNYDVLSDTWDERKMIISRNLLQYYVYDIITNYWSEGGTNKIHSAAKPNRYAVEISSRAWRVALESFFERSMLRTERKNIANPKSEEYVILNCIYLNTFTAMDQLSVDKFDVEHIAPKEQMRKLIEACKGDGLPVSCIANLCYLPEKANRSKGAKNFYQDKKYLVHIDLNEVESKYSFTEAEDLEWMDMPYEQPEDFNVLKEYYTDYCTKRFEKMKHLFCESLGIEYDDYTEENDNDTVIVIPEQVQTKAKKKKVNFSEKCVVRLAEHVSDELIKVGRNAYVTSDGKKGFLITTSRMYNKGGRERYWFAYRKNPLKAISDIDEQYIVYGCKDENTIVVMPVMQLEKYKENMRVSWDEEGNITHWHVEFYKDKDNHFTWMMSKPISHEIDIDKFLI
;
A
#
# COMPACT_ATOMS: atom_id res chain seq x y z
N MET A 1 -33.15 46.66 9.47
CA MET A 1 -33.88 46.64 8.18
C MET A 1 -34.94 47.73 8.19
N THR A 2 -35.12 48.47 7.11
CA THR A 2 -36.10 49.57 7.02
C THR A 2 -37.48 49.13 6.51
N ASN A 3 -37.61 47.92 5.95
CA ASN A 3 -38.89 47.34 5.51
C ASN A 3 -38.88 45.78 5.54
N PRO A 4 -39.26 45.13 6.65
CA PRO A 4 -39.27 43.66 6.74
C PRO A 4 -40.34 42.97 5.88
N THR A 5 -41.36 43.70 5.43
CA THR A 5 -42.49 43.13 4.67
C THR A 5 -42.15 42.82 3.21
N GLU A 6 -41.02 43.30 2.71
CA GLU A 6 -40.52 43.01 1.36
C GLU A 6 -40.24 41.51 1.14
N PHE A 7 -39.88 40.80 2.22
CA PHE A 7 -39.60 39.36 2.21
C PHE A 7 -40.85 38.49 2.46
N PHE A 8 -42.05 39.08 2.41
CA PHE A 8 -43.32 38.35 2.49
C PHE A 8 -43.87 38.06 1.10
N TYR A 9 -44.15 36.79 0.82
CA TYR A 9 -44.60 36.26 -0.47
C TYR A 9 -45.88 35.43 -0.29
N ASP A 10 -46.59 35.17 -1.39
CA ASP A 10 -47.85 34.42 -1.39
C ASP A 10 -47.71 33.01 -0.79
N ASP A 11 -46.54 32.39 -0.94
CA ASP A 11 -46.22 31.08 -0.35
C ASP A 11 -46.12 31.10 1.18
N ASN A 12 -46.07 32.28 1.81
CA ASN A 12 -46.09 32.42 3.27
C ASN A 12 -47.50 32.31 3.88
N ILE A 13 -48.53 32.18 3.05
CA ILE A 13 -49.93 32.02 3.45
C ILE A 13 -50.35 30.59 3.12
N SER A 14 -50.74 29.76 4.09
CA SER A 14 -51.08 28.35 3.83
C SER A 14 -52.48 28.19 3.24
N ASP A 15 -52.72 27.07 2.52
CA ASP A 15 -54.05 26.73 2.01
C ASP A 15 -55.07 26.50 3.13
N GLU A 16 -54.62 26.00 4.28
CA GLU A 16 -55.42 25.85 5.50
C GLU A 16 -55.93 27.21 6.00
N PHE A 17 -55.04 28.21 6.00
CA PHE A 17 -55.40 29.57 6.38
C PHE A 17 -56.36 30.19 5.35
N CYS A 18 -56.10 30.07 4.05
CA CYS A 18 -57.03 30.51 3.01
C CYS A 18 -58.41 29.84 3.14
N SER A 19 -58.44 28.54 3.44
CA SER A 19 -59.66 27.77 3.67
C SER A 19 -60.44 28.30 4.88
N SER A 20 -59.75 28.73 5.94
CA SER A 20 -60.39 29.35 7.11
C SER A 20 -61.10 30.67 6.76
N ILE A 21 -60.49 31.49 5.90
CA ILE A 21 -61.09 32.73 5.38
C ILE A 21 -62.27 32.42 4.48
N LEU A 22 -62.13 31.48 3.53
CA LEU A 22 -63.22 31.07 2.63
C LEU A 22 -64.45 30.57 3.40
N LYS A 23 -64.23 29.81 4.48
CA LYS A 23 -65.30 29.36 5.38
C LYS A 23 -66.04 30.53 6.04
N ILE A 24 -65.33 31.59 6.43
CA ILE A 24 -65.92 32.78 7.04
C ILE A 24 -66.78 33.56 6.03
N VAL A 25 -66.31 33.70 4.78
CA VAL A 25 -67.06 34.37 3.70
C VAL A 25 -68.08 33.47 2.99
N LYS A 26 -68.32 32.25 3.52
CA LYS A 26 -69.26 31.24 2.96
C LYS A 26 -68.98 30.92 1.48
N ASN A 27 -67.70 30.80 1.13
CA ASN A 27 -67.23 30.51 -0.23
C ASN A 27 -66.43 29.19 -0.28
N THR A 28 -66.31 28.59 -1.47
CA THR A 28 -65.63 27.31 -1.69
C THR A 28 -64.84 27.33 -3.01
N GLY A 29 -63.76 26.55 -3.09
CA GLY A 29 -62.88 26.43 -4.27
C GLY A 29 -61.43 26.85 -3.97
N GLU A 30 -60.48 25.93 -4.18
CA GLU A 30 -59.04 26.16 -3.95
C GLU A 30 -58.45 27.22 -4.89
N GLU A 31 -59.04 27.40 -6.08
CA GLU A 31 -58.63 28.42 -7.05
C GLU A 31 -58.74 29.86 -6.49
N LYS A 32 -59.53 30.05 -5.43
CA LYS A 32 -59.72 31.34 -4.75
C LYS A 32 -58.64 31.64 -3.71
N ASN A 33 -57.81 30.67 -3.35
CA ASN A 33 -56.68 30.88 -2.44
C ASN A 33 -55.72 31.93 -3.01
N ALA A 34 -55.47 31.91 -4.32
CA ALA A 34 -54.61 32.88 -4.99
C ALA A 34 -55.07 34.34 -4.78
N VAL A 35 -56.39 34.57 -4.79
CA VAL A 35 -56.97 35.91 -4.58
C VAL A 35 -56.76 36.38 -3.14
N ILE A 36 -56.98 35.51 -2.16
CA ILE A 36 -56.73 35.80 -0.74
C ILE A 36 -55.25 36.10 -0.51
N ARG A 37 -54.36 35.29 -1.10
CA ARG A 37 -52.91 35.47 -1.00
C ARG A 37 -52.49 36.84 -1.53
N ALA A 38 -52.90 37.17 -2.75
CA ALA A 38 -52.58 38.45 -3.37
C ALA A 38 -53.06 39.65 -2.53
N ILE A 39 -54.30 39.60 -1.99
CA ILE A 39 -54.85 40.69 -1.16
C ILE A 39 -54.01 40.88 0.12
N LEU A 40 -53.69 39.80 0.83
CA LEU A 40 -52.97 39.88 2.10
C LEU A 40 -51.49 40.22 1.91
N THR A 41 -50.86 39.71 0.86
CA THR A 41 -49.48 40.05 0.49
C THR A 41 -49.35 41.52 0.11
N ASN A 42 -50.28 42.05 -0.69
CA ASN A 42 -50.30 43.47 -1.04
C ASN A 42 -50.53 44.34 0.20
N PHE A 43 -51.52 43.96 1.03
CA PHE A 43 -51.79 44.65 2.28
C PHE A 43 -50.53 44.78 3.14
N ILE A 44 -49.84 43.69 3.46
CA ILE A 44 -48.70 43.74 4.36
C ILE A 44 -47.50 44.50 3.77
N LYS A 45 -47.28 44.41 2.45
CA LYS A 45 -46.21 45.17 1.75
C LYS A 45 -46.43 46.67 1.80
N GLU A 46 -47.67 47.13 1.75
CA GLU A 46 -48.01 48.56 1.90
C GLU A 46 -47.70 49.09 3.30
N GLN A 47 -47.84 48.26 4.34
CA GLN A 47 -47.62 48.66 5.73
C GLN A 47 -46.14 48.90 6.05
N LYS A 48 -45.23 48.22 5.34
CA LYS A 48 -43.77 48.26 5.58
C LYS A 48 -43.32 47.86 6.99
N THR A 49 -44.24 47.36 7.82
CA THR A 49 -44.01 46.91 9.19
C THR A 49 -45.00 45.81 9.55
N PHE A 50 -44.65 44.94 10.49
CA PHE A 50 -45.57 43.98 11.12
C PHE A 50 -46.21 44.54 12.40
N LYS A 51 -45.82 45.75 12.84
CA LYS A 51 -46.27 46.34 14.11
C LYS A 51 -47.48 47.25 13.93
N ASN A 52 -48.39 47.21 14.90
CA ASN A 52 -49.56 48.11 14.99
C ASN A 52 -50.47 48.08 13.75
N LEU A 53 -50.62 46.90 13.13
CA LEU A 53 -51.42 46.71 11.94
C LEU A 53 -52.92 46.95 12.20
N GLN A 54 -53.61 47.51 11.21
CA GLN A 54 -55.06 47.72 11.23
C GLN A 54 -55.71 46.83 10.18
N TYR A 55 -56.58 45.92 10.60
CA TYR A 55 -57.10 44.86 9.73
C TYR A 55 -58.48 45.14 9.12
N TYR A 56 -59.14 46.25 9.51
CA TYR A 56 -60.49 46.56 9.05
C TYR A 56 -60.58 46.73 7.53
N SER A 57 -59.66 47.48 6.92
CA SER A 57 -59.66 47.74 5.47
C SER A 57 -59.47 46.46 4.64
N VAL A 58 -58.52 45.61 5.04
CA VAL A 58 -58.24 44.35 4.33
C VAL A 58 -59.33 43.30 4.55
N ALA A 59 -59.91 43.24 5.75
CA ALA A 59 -61.08 42.38 6.01
C ALA A 59 -62.30 42.83 5.19
N MET A 60 -62.52 44.13 5.06
CA MET A 60 -63.56 44.70 4.18
C MET A 60 -63.30 44.40 2.71
N GLN A 61 -62.05 44.47 2.26
CA GLN A 61 -61.66 44.14 0.89
C GLN A 61 -61.96 42.67 0.58
N ILE A 62 -61.55 41.74 1.46
CA ILE A 62 -61.84 40.30 1.31
C ILE A 62 -63.35 40.06 1.29
N SER A 63 -64.11 40.68 2.20
CA SER A 63 -65.56 40.47 2.24
C SER A 63 -66.27 40.97 0.98
N LYS A 64 -65.81 42.10 0.41
CA LYS A 64 -66.33 42.63 -0.87
C LYS A 64 -65.98 41.72 -2.04
N GLU A 65 -64.73 41.28 -2.11
CA GLU A 65 -64.24 40.41 -3.20
C GLU A 65 -65.07 39.12 -3.33
N PHE A 66 -65.50 38.56 -2.18
CA PHE A 66 -66.31 37.35 -2.14
C PHE A 66 -67.82 37.58 -1.98
N ASN A 67 -68.32 38.82 -2.13
CA ASN A 67 -69.74 39.18 -2.00
C ASN A 67 -70.40 38.75 -0.67
N ALA A 68 -69.65 38.76 0.44
CA ALA A 68 -70.10 38.22 1.73
C ALA A 68 -70.74 39.26 2.69
N GLY A 69 -70.80 40.54 2.29
CA GLY A 69 -71.45 41.61 3.07
C GLY A 69 -70.64 42.09 4.28
N TYR A 70 -71.28 42.75 5.26
CA TYR A 70 -70.60 43.28 6.45
C TYR A 70 -70.53 42.29 7.62
N GLU A 71 -71.40 41.28 7.63
CA GLU A 71 -71.53 40.28 8.71
C GLU A 71 -70.21 39.54 9.04
N PRO A 72 -69.37 39.09 8.08
CA PRO A 72 -68.16 38.31 8.40
C PRO A 72 -66.95 39.16 8.81
N VAL A 73 -67.01 40.49 8.68
CA VAL A 73 -65.84 41.38 8.81
C VAL A 73 -65.16 41.26 10.17
N GLY A 74 -65.93 41.15 11.26
CA GLY A 74 -65.36 40.96 12.61
C GLY A 74 -64.55 39.67 12.73
N LYS A 75 -65.09 38.55 12.23
CA LYS A 75 -64.40 37.25 12.23
C LYS A 75 -63.18 37.22 11.31
N LEU A 76 -63.25 37.94 10.18
CA LEU A 76 -62.10 38.11 9.29
C LEU A 76 -60.98 38.87 9.99
N ILE A 77 -61.29 39.94 10.72
CA ILE A 77 -60.31 40.69 11.51
C ILE A 77 -59.63 39.76 12.52
N GLU A 78 -60.38 38.97 13.28
CA GLU A 78 -59.84 38.04 14.28
C GLU A 78 -58.85 37.03 13.66
N VAL A 79 -59.22 36.41 12.53
CA VAL A 79 -58.39 35.41 11.86
C VAL A 79 -57.14 36.03 11.22
N ILE A 80 -57.30 37.17 10.54
CA ILE A 80 -56.18 37.88 9.90
C ILE A 80 -55.21 38.42 10.97
N GLN A 81 -55.74 38.92 12.08
CA GLN A 81 -54.95 39.41 13.20
C GLN A 81 -54.10 38.28 13.80
N ALA A 82 -54.71 37.15 14.15
CA ALA A 82 -53.97 36.00 14.71
C ALA A 82 -52.84 35.54 13.77
N PHE A 83 -53.10 35.50 12.47
CA PHE A 83 -52.11 35.14 11.45
C PHE A 83 -50.93 36.11 11.38
N PHE A 84 -51.17 37.42 11.43
CA PHE A 84 -50.10 38.42 11.38
C PHE A 84 -49.40 38.62 12.72
N GLU A 85 -50.05 38.36 13.86
CA GLU A 85 -49.41 38.33 15.18
C GLU A 85 -48.33 37.25 15.27
N GLU A 86 -48.59 36.06 14.73
CA GLU A 86 -47.59 34.98 14.64
C GLU A 86 -46.34 35.44 13.84
N ARG A 87 -46.56 36.14 12.73
CA ARG A 87 -45.48 36.68 11.87
C ARG A 87 -44.75 37.84 12.53
N GLN A 88 -45.47 38.68 13.27
CA GLN A 88 -44.87 39.72 14.08
C GLN A 88 -43.97 39.11 15.16
N ALA A 89 -44.42 38.05 15.84
CA ALA A 89 -43.61 37.35 16.84
C ALA A 89 -42.35 36.71 16.23
N LEU A 90 -42.47 36.10 15.05
CA LEU A 90 -41.32 35.58 14.31
C LEU A 90 -40.34 36.70 13.90
N TYR A 91 -40.86 37.81 13.38
CA TYR A 91 -40.07 38.99 13.05
C TYR A 91 -39.36 39.54 14.29
N ASP A 92 -40.04 39.72 15.41
CA ASP A 92 -39.46 40.23 16.65
C ASP A 92 -38.40 39.27 17.20
N LYS A 93 -38.60 37.95 17.08
CA LYS A 93 -37.59 36.94 17.40
C LYS A 93 -36.34 37.09 16.52
N ILE A 94 -36.50 37.22 15.20
CA ILE A 94 -35.39 37.39 14.26
C ILE A 94 -34.67 38.73 14.51
N ALA A 95 -35.42 39.82 14.66
CA ALA A 95 -34.89 41.16 14.91
C ALA A 95 -34.19 41.26 16.26
N GLY A 96 -34.64 40.49 17.26
CA GLY A 96 -34.00 40.38 18.57
C GLY A 96 -32.86 39.36 18.62
N THR A 97 -32.65 38.56 17.57
CA THR A 97 -31.55 37.60 17.51
C THR A 97 -30.23 38.34 17.30
N VAL A 98 -29.31 38.21 18.26
CA VAL A 98 -27.97 38.76 18.14
C VAL A 98 -27.15 37.84 17.25
N ILE A 99 -26.87 38.27 16.02
CA ILE A 99 -25.93 37.59 15.13
C ILE A 99 -24.53 38.16 15.42
N PRO A 100 -23.60 37.35 15.94
CA PRO A 100 -22.23 37.82 16.14
C PRO A 100 -21.58 38.09 14.78
N VAL A 101 -21.13 39.33 14.57
CA VAL A 101 -20.35 39.70 13.39
C VAL A 101 -18.90 39.81 13.82
N ILE A 102 -18.05 38.96 13.27
CA ILE A 102 -16.61 39.01 13.49
C ILE A 102 -16.00 39.72 12.28
N VAL A 103 -15.47 40.92 12.52
CA VAL A 103 -14.76 41.69 11.50
C VAL A 103 -13.27 41.41 11.66
N TYR A 104 -12.71 40.65 10.72
CA TYR A 104 -11.26 40.45 10.63
C TYR A 104 -10.64 41.49 9.70
N THR A 105 -9.52 42.07 10.10
CA THR A 105 -8.69 42.94 9.26
C THR A 105 -7.26 42.41 9.28
N GLY A 106 -6.80 41.91 8.13
CA GLY A 106 -5.45 41.35 7.99
C GLY A 106 -5.30 40.56 6.69
N ASP A 107 -4.29 39.69 6.60
CA ASP A 107 -4.08 38.84 5.44
C ASP A 107 -5.20 37.79 5.33
N GLU A 108 -5.91 37.82 4.21
CA GLU A 108 -6.96 36.88 3.85
C GLU A 108 -6.48 35.41 3.79
N ASN A 109 -5.17 35.17 3.69
CA ASN A 109 -4.59 33.82 3.85
C ASN A 109 -4.88 33.20 5.23
N ASN A 110 -5.16 34.03 6.24
CA ASN A 110 -5.50 33.56 7.57
C ASN A 110 -6.98 33.17 7.70
N LEU A 111 -7.81 33.38 6.67
CA LEU A 111 -9.25 33.09 6.74
C LEU A 111 -9.54 31.64 7.16
N PRO A 112 -8.94 30.60 6.56
CA PRO A 112 -9.22 29.23 7.01
C PRO A 112 -8.89 29.01 8.48
N GLU A 113 -7.72 29.47 8.94
CA GLU A 113 -7.32 29.33 10.34
C GLU A 113 -8.23 30.11 11.30
N ILE A 114 -8.69 31.29 10.89
CA ILE A 114 -9.64 32.11 11.65
C ILE A 114 -10.99 31.42 11.73
N PHE A 115 -11.49 30.90 10.60
CA PHE A 115 -12.74 30.15 10.55
C PHE A 115 -12.66 28.87 11.39
N ASP A 116 -11.59 28.09 11.30
CA ASP A 116 -11.37 26.89 12.12
C ASP A 116 -11.36 27.20 13.62
N ARG A 117 -10.74 28.31 14.04
CA ARG A 117 -10.70 28.74 15.44
C ARG A 117 -12.04 29.25 15.95
N ILE A 118 -12.83 29.90 15.09
CA ILE A 118 -14.15 30.46 15.45
C ILE A 118 -15.22 29.38 15.44
N ASN A 119 -15.20 28.50 14.44
CA ASN A 119 -16.22 27.49 14.18
C ASN A 119 -15.98 26.22 15.02
N SER A 120 -15.85 26.42 16.34
CA SER A 120 -15.66 25.33 17.31
C SER A 120 -16.97 24.63 17.71
N GLN A 121 -18.13 25.23 17.39
CA GLN A 121 -19.46 24.66 17.62
C GLN A 121 -20.39 24.98 16.43
N GLY A 122 -20.95 23.95 15.78
CA GLY A 122 -21.79 24.05 14.58
C GLY A 122 -21.41 23.03 13.50
N THR A 123 -21.96 23.15 12.29
CA THR A 123 -21.47 22.39 11.14
C THR A 123 -20.12 22.97 10.70
N PRO A 124 -19.00 22.24 10.85
CA PRO A 124 -17.69 22.74 10.45
C PRO A 124 -17.64 22.87 8.93
N LEU A 125 -17.30 24.06 8.44
CA LEU A 125 -16.93 24.26 7.04
C LEU A 125 -15.50 23.78 6.86
N ASP A 126 -15.23 23.05 5.79
CA ASP A 126 -13.85 22.72 5.47
C ASP A 126 -13.11 23.91 4.83
N GLN A 127 -11.77 23.82 4.77
CA GLN A 127 -10.95 24.89 4.19
C GLN A 127 -11.34 25.25 2.75
N TYR A 128 -11.82 24.30 1.95
CA TYR A 128 -12.20 24.52 0.55
C TYR A 128 -13.49 25.32 0.47
N GLU A 129 -14.44 25.03 1.34
CA GLU A 129 -15.69 25.78 1.49
C GLU A 129 -15.46 27.20 2.03
N VAL A 130 -14.52 27.36 2.96
CA VAL A 130 -14.11 28.71 3.43
C VAL A 130 -13.54 29.55 2.28
N TYR A 131 -12.65 28.98 1.46
CA TYR A 131 -12.15 29.68 0.28
C TYR A 131 -13.24 29.93 -0.77
N ALA A 132 -14.16 28.97 -0.96
CA ALA A 132 -15.28 29.12 -1.89
C ALA A 132 -16.16 30.32 -1.57
N ALA A 133 -16.37 30.62 -0.28
CA ALA A 133 -17.13 31.78 0.17
C ALA A 133 -16.50 33.12 -0.28
N ALA A 134 -15.18 33.16 -0.51
CA ALA A 134 -14.47 34.33 -1.01
C ALA A 134 -14.39 34.39 -2.56
N TRP A 135 -14.81 33.34 -3.27
CA TRP A 135 -14.69 33.27 -4.73
C TRP A 135 -15.88 33.90 -5.47
N PRO A 136 -15.71 34.38 -6.72
CA PRO A 136 -16.80 35.01 -7.46
C PRO A 136 -17.93 34.04 -7.87
N ILE A 137 -19.03 34.02 -7.12
CA ILE A 137 -20.18 33.12 -7.37
C ILE A 137 -20.90 33.42 -8.70
N LYS A 138 -20.90 34.70 -9.14
CA LYS A 138 -21.58 35.12 -10.38
C LYS A 138 -20.79 34.78 -11.65
N LYS A 139 -19.50 34.43 -11.54
CA LYS A 139 -18.68 34.05 -12.69
C LYS A 139 -18.88 32.56 -12.94
N LYS A 140 -19.66 32.24 -13.97
CA LYS A 140 -19.97 30.87 -14.39
C LYS A 140 -19.28 30.53 -15.69
N TYR A 141 -18.92 29.26 -15.83
CA TYR A 141 -18.28 28.66 -16.98
C TYR A 141 -19.17 27.53 -17.50
N THR A 142 -19.23 27.38 -18.81
CA THR A 142 -19.95 26.27 -19.44
C THR A 142 -18.99 25.10 -19.56
N ILE A 143 -19.39 23.91 -19.12
CA ILE A 143 -18.58 22.68 -19.24
C ILE A 143 -19.35 21.61 -20.02
N SER A 144 -18.61 20.75 -20.72
CA SER A 144 -19.19 19.69 -21.54
C SER A 144 -19.44 18.38 -20.78
N ASN A 145 -18.67 18.11 -19.71
CA ASN A 145 -18.72 16.85 -18.98
C ASN A 145 -19.97 16.75 -18.07
N ASN A 146 -20.88 15.86 -18.46
CA ASN A 146 -22.14 15.63 -17.75
C ASN A 146 -21.94 14.98 -16.37
N GLU A 147 -20.92 14.14 -16.18
CA GLU A 147 -20.70 13.45 -14.90
C GLU A 147 -20.32 14.44 -13.80
N ILE A 148 -19.50 15.45 -14.13
CA ILE A 148 -19.16 16.55 -13.23
C ILE A 148 -20.42 17.33 -12.82
N ILE A 149 -21.28 17.66 -13.79
CA ILE A 149 -22.56 18.35 -13.52
C ILE A 149 -23.46 17.52 -12.61
N GLU A 150 -23.60 16.21 -12.85
CA GLU A 150 -24.44 15.36 -12.00
C GLU A 150 -23.91 15.26 -10.57
N HIS A 151 -22.59 15.27 -10.36
CA HIS A 151 -22.03 15.35 -9.00
C HIS A 151 -22.37 16.68 -8.29
N VAL A 152 -22.39 17.80 -9.01
CA VAL A 152 -22.80 19.10 -8.46
C VAL A 152 -24.30 19.12 -8.14
N ILE A 153 -25.13 18.56 -9.02
CA ILE A 153 -26.58 18.44 -8.80
C ILE A 153 -26.86 17.61 -7.55
N LYS A 154 -26.19 16.46 -7.38
CA LYS A 154 -26.36 15.62 -6.20
C LYS A 154 -26.08 16.36 -4.90
N LYS A 155 -25.02 17.19 -4.85
CA LYS A 155 -24.75 18.06 -3.68
C LYS A 155 -25.97 18.93 -3.32
N TYR A 156 -26.58 19.57 -4.30
CA TYR A 156 -27.73 20.46 -4.06
C TYR A 156 -29.04 19.72 -3.80
N ASP A 157 -29.22 18.54 -4.41
CA ASP A 157 -30.35 17.65 -4.14
C ASP A 157 -30.34 17.18 -2.68
N THR A 158 -29.17 16.82 -2.11
CA THR A 158 -29.05 16.43 -0.69
C THR A 158 -29.59 17.51 0.25
N PHE A 159 -29.24 18.78 0.03
CA PHE A 159 -29.78 19.88 0.83
C PHE A 159 -31.30 20.05 0.65
N THR A 160 -31.82 19.81 -0.56
CA THR A 160 -33.25 19.88 -0.82
C THR A 160 -34.01 18.75 -0.11
N GLU A 161 -33.43 17.56 -0.06
CA GLU A 161 -33.94 16.41 0.71
C GLU A 161 -33.97 16.71 2.22
N ASP A 162 -33.02 17.48 2.73
CA ASP A 162 -32.99 17.98 4.10
C ASP A 162 -33.92 19.19 4.35
N ASN A 163 -34.85 19.46 3.44
CA ASN A 163 -35.84 20.55 3.47
C ASN A 163 -35.23 21.97 3.40
N TYR A 164 -33.99 22.13 2.92
CA TYR A 164 -33.44 23.45 2.62
C TYR A 164 -33.93 23.95 1.25
N LYS A 165 -34.26 25.25 1.18
CA LYS A 165 -34.54 25.92 -0.10
C LYS A 165 -33.30 26.68 -0.57
N ILE A 166 -32.69 26.23 -1.66
CA ILE A 166 -31.53 26.89 -2.26
C ILE A 166 -31.99 27.91 -3.30
N HIS A 167 -31.81 29.19 -2.98
CA HIS A 167 -32.19 30.27 -3.88
C HIS A 167 -31.40 30.21 -5.21
N GLY A 168 -32.12 30.17 -6.33
CA GLY A 168 -31.53 30.15 -7.67
C GLY A 168 -31.01 28.78 -8.13
N TYR A 169 -31.28 27.72 -7.37
CA TYR A 169 -31.05 26.35 -7.82
C TYR A 169 -32.29 25.80 -8.53
N ASN A 170 -32.09 25.29 -9.74
CA ASN A 170 -33.06 24.47 -10.45
C ASN A 170 -32.29 23.35 -11.15
N ARG A 171 -32.64 22.10 -10.81
CA ARG A 171 -31.97 20.90 -11.32
C ARG A 171 -31.95 20.82 -12.85
N GLU A 172 -33.10 21.02 -13.49
CA GLU A 172 -33.25 20.90 -14.93
C GLU A 172 -32.58 22.07 -15.67
N GLU A 173 -32.61 23.26 -15.07
CA GLU A 173 -31.86 24.41 -15.57
C GLU A 173 -30.34 24.17 -15.50
N MET A 174 -29.84 23.59 -14.41
CA MET A 174 -28.42 23.27 -14.26
C MET A 174 -27.96 22.22 -15.27
N ARG A 175 -28.77 21.18 -15.51
CA ARG A 175 -28.52 20.15 -16.54
C ARG A 175 -28.48 20.73 -17.96
N SER A 176 -29.41 21.61 -18.28
CA SER A 176 -29.54 22.18 -19.62
C SER A 176 -28.47 23.24 -19.90
N LYS A 177 -28.21 24.15 -18.94
CA LYS A 177 -27.22 25.22 -19.09
C LYS A 177 -25.78 24.74 -18.92
N LYS A 178 -25.55 23.71 -18.10
CA LYS A 178 -24.21 23.18 -17.74
C LYS A 178 -23.23 24.27 -17.28
N GLN A 179 -23.76 25.24 -16.55
CA GLN A 179 -22.99 26.39 -16.08
C GLN A 179 -22.65 26.24 -14.60
N VAL A 180 -21.35 26.22 -14.32
CA VAL A 180 -20.80 26.07 -12.98
C VAL A 180 -19.83 27.20 -12.64
N ASN A 181 -19.79 27.62 -11.38
CA ASN A 181 -18.71 28.46 -10.87
C ASN A 181 -17.44 27.61 -10.59
N ALA A 182 -16.32 28.27 -10.28
CA ALA A 182 -15.04 27.59 -10.07
C ALA A 182 -15.07 26.55 -8.93
N PHE A 183 -15.82 26.81 -7.85
CA PHE A 183 -15.97 25.87 -6.75
C PHE A 183 -16.82 24.67 -7.15
N GLU A 184 -17.97 24.90 -7.77
CA GLU A 184 -18.85 23.84 -8.29
C GLU A 184 -18.10 22.93 -9.26
N TYR A 185 -17.31 23.50 -10.18
CA TYR A 185 -16.47 22.73 -11.09
C TYR A 185 -15.47 21.84 -10.36
N LEU A 186 -14.66 22.40 -9.45
CA LEU A 186 -13.67 21.63 -8.69
C LEU A 186 -14.31 20.58 -7.77
N PHE A 187 -15.48 20.88 -7.21
CA PHE A 187 -16.26 19.93 -6.42
C PHE A 187 -16.67 18.71 -7.25
N GLY A 188 -17.34 18.95 -8.39
CA GLY A 188 -17.77 17.87 -9.27
C GLY A 188 -16.60 17.11 -9.88
N LEU A 189 -15.54 17.81 -10.28
CA LEU A 189 -14.31 17.22 -10.81
C LEU A 189 -13.65 16.29 -9.77
N GLY A 190 -13.62 16.68 -8.49
CA GLY A 190 -13.03 15.87 -7.42
C GLY A 190 -13.72 14.51 -7.26
N LYS A 191 -15.05 14.50 -7.30
CA LYS A 191 -15.86 13.27 -7.25
C LYS A 191 -15.68 12.44 -8.53
N PHE A 192 -15.72 13.09 -9.69
CA PHE A 192 -15.52 12.45 -11.00
C PHE A 192 -14.16 11.74 -11.08
N LEU A 193 -13.06 12.42 -10.75
CA LEU A 193 -11.72 11.84 -10.80
C LEU A 193 -11.56 10.65 -9.85
N ALA A 194 -12.12 10.75 -8.64
CA ALA A 194 -12.04 9.69 -7.64
C ALA A 194 -12.85 8.44 -8.02
N HIS A 195 -13.92 8.60 -8.81
CA HIS A 195 -14.72 7.49 -9.34
C HIS A 195 -14.15 6.90 -10.64
N LYS A 196 -13.64 7.74 -11.54
CA LYS A 196 -13.14 7.32 -12.85
C LYS A 196 -11.79 6.59 -12.77
N TYR A 197 -10.89 7.02 -11.89
CA TYR A 197 -9.52 6.51 -11.83
C TYR A 197 -9.23 5.80 -10.51
N ASP A 198 -8.98 4.49 -10.57
CA ASP A 198 -8.59 3.68 -9.40
C ASP A 198 -7.39 4.26 -8.63
N ILE A 199 -6.42 4.82 -9.36
CA ILE A 199 -5.22 5.46 -8.78
C ILE A 199 -5.53 6.76 -8.03
N LEU A 200 -6.71 7.36 -8.22
CA LEU A 200 -7.19 8.55 -7.52
C LEU A 200 -8.40 8.27 -6.62
N SER A 201 -8.73 7.00 -6.36
CA SER A 201 -9.87 6.57 -5.53
C SER A 201 -9.68 6.85 -4.02
N PHE A 202 -9.39 8.10 -3.65
CA PHE A 202 -9.29 8.52 -2.25
C PHE A 202 -10.59 9.19 -1.80
N ASN A 203 -10.98 8.92 -0.56
CA ASN A 203 -12.17 9.50 0.07
C ASN A 203 -13.46 9.27 -0.75
N THR A 204 -13.64 8.08 -1.33
CA THR A 204 -14.82 7.74 -2.13
C THR A 204 -16.08 7.49 -1.30
N ALA A 205 -15.94 7.20 -0.01
CA ALA A 205 -17.05 7.01 0.94
C ALA A 205 -17.59 8.33 1.54
N LEU A 206 -17.17 9.49 1.03
CA LEU A 206 -17.70 10.78 1.48
C LEU A 206 -19.14 10.98 0.98
N ALA A 207 -19.98 11.62 1.80
CA ALA A 207 -21.34 12.00 1.43
C ALA A 207 -21.37 12.86 0.15
N ASP A 208 -22.50 12.84 -0.56
CA ASP A 208 -22.65 13.46 -1.88
C ASP A 208 -22.49 14.99 -1.85
N ASP A 209 -22.73 15.63 -0.70
CA ASP A 209 -22.59 17.06 -0.47
C ASP A 209 -21.20 17.50 0.02
N THR A 210 -20.38 16.53 0.46
CA THR A 210 -19.07 16.76 1.08
C THR A 210 -17.95 16.84 0.04
N VAL A 211 -17.05 17.82 0.19
CA VAL A 211 -15.93 18.08 -0.73
C VAL A 211 -14.97 16.88 -0.77
N ASN A 212 -14.59 16.46 -1.99
CA ASN A 212 -13.41 15.62 -2.19
C ASN A 212 -12.19 16.52 -2.51
N PRO A 213 -11.16 16.58 -1.64
CA PRO A 213 -9.99 17.45 -1.80
C PRO A 213 -9.18 17.27 -3.10
N ILE A 214 -9.28 16.11 -3.76
CA ILE A 214 -8.34 15.71 -4.83
C ILE A 214 -8.27 16.73 -5.95
N ALA A 215 -9.41 17.20 -6.47
CA ALA A 215 -9.39 18.15 -7.58
C ALA A 215 -8.80 19.51 -7.17
N PHE A 216 -9.16 20.02 -5.99
CA PHE A 216 -8.61 21.29 -5.48
C PHE A 216 -7.09 21.23 -5.35
N GLU A 217 -6.58 20.17 -4.74
CA GLU A 217 -5.14 19.98 -4.55
C GLU A 217 -4.40 19.69 -5.88
N LEU A 218 -4.97 18.84 -6.74
CA LEU A 218 -4.32 18.40 -7.99
C LEU A 218 -4.31 19.51 -9.03
N VAL A 219 -5.44 20.18 -9.25
CA VAL A 219 -5.53 21.28 -10.20
C VAL A 219 -4.64 22.43 -9.76
N ASN A 220 -4.58 22.71 -8.45
CA ASN A 220 -3.64 23.69 -7.92
C ASN A 220 -2.18 23.29 -8.15
N ALA A 221 -1.83 22.02 -7.96
CA ALA A 221 -0.48 21.52 -8.25
C ALA A 221 -0.11 21.61 -9.74
N CYS A 222 -1.08 21.41 -10.63
CA CYS A 222 -0.91 21.53 -12.08
C CYS A 222 -0.71 22.99 -12.52
N LEU A 223 -1.51 23.90 -11.98
CA LEU A 223 -1.62 25.28 -12.49
C LEU A 223 -0.81 26.31 -11.70
N ASN A 224 -0.46 26.01 -10.45
CA ASN A 224 0.21 26.94 -9.55
C ASN A 224 1.46 26.31 -8.92
N ASP A 225 2.27 27.18 -8.29
CA ASP A 225 3.55 26.84 -7.69
C ASP A 225 3.55 26.90 -6.15
N SER A 226 2.36 27.07 -5.57
CA SER A 226 2.11 27.18 -4.14
C SER A 226 0.93 26.30 -3.77
N ASP A 227 0.96 25.71 -2.58
CA ASP A 227 -0.12 24.87 -2.04
C ASP A 227 -1.38 25.67 -1.68
N LYS A 228 -1.26 26.99 -1.51
CA LYS A 228 -2.38 27.90 -1.28
C LYS A 228 -3.34 27.96 -2.47
N ILE A 229 -4.57 27.46 -2.26
CA ILE A 229 -5.63 27.46 -3.29
C ILE A 229 -6.42 28.76 -3.40
N LYS A 230 -6.13 29.76 -2.56
CA LYS A 230 -6.87 31.05 -2.49
C LYS A 230 -7.17 31.67 -3.86
N VAL A 231 -6.17 31.64 -4.76
CA VAL A 231 -6.24 32.28 -6.08
C VAL A 231 -6.56 31.30 -7.21
N LEU A 232 -6.84 30.03 -6.91
CA LEU A 232 -7.05 28.97 -7.90
C LEU A 232 -8.18 29.32 -8.89
N TYR A 233 -9.24 29.97 -8.41
CA TYR A 233 -10.35 30.40 -9.28
C TYR A 233 -9.91 31.36 -10.40
N LYS A 234 -8.80 32.08 -10.22
CA LYS A 234 -8.28 33.03 -11.21
C LYS A 234 -7.72 32.31 -12.42
N ASN A 235 -7.18 31.09 -12.25
CA ASN A 235 -6.64 30.30 -13.35
C ASN A 235 -7.73 29.92 -14.38
N PHE A 236 -9.00 29.85 -13.97
CA PHE A 236 -10.11 29.57 -14.89
C PHE A 236 -10.61 30.79 -15.66
N ALA A 237 -10.10 31.99 -15.38
CA ALA A 237 -10.68 33.21 -15.93
C ALA A 237 -10.62 33.30 -17.45
N ASP A 238 -9.50 32.83 -18.02
CA ASP A 238 -9.16 32.89 -19.45
C ASP A 238 -8.78 31.50 -19.98
N THR A 239 -9.15 30.43 -19.26
CA THR A 239 -8.84 29.04 -19.62
C THR A 239 -10.06 28.37 -20.23
N ASP A 240 -9.88 27.69 -21.37
CA ASP A 240 -10.85 26.71 -21.85
C ASP A 240 -10.86 25.52 -20.88
N ILE A 241 -11.95 25.39 -20.12
CA ILE A 241 -12.10 24.37 -19.08
C ILE A 241 -12.19 22.97 -19.69
N ASP A 242 -12.83 22.83 -20.85
CA ASP A 242 -12.96 21.52 -21.50
C ASP A 242 -11.62 21.05 -22.06
N ALA A 243 -10.82 21.96 -22.64
CA ALA A 243 -9.45 21.66 -23.07
C ALA A 243 -8.56 21.30 -21.86
N PHE A 244 -8.63 22.08 -20.78
CA PHE A 244 -7.92 21.78 -19.53
C PHE A 244 -8.31 20.42 -18.93
N GLU A 245 -9.60 20.10 -18.86
CA GLU A 245 -10.08 18.81 -18.32
C GLU A 245 -9.52 17.63 -19.13
N LYS A 246 -9.52 17.73 -20.46
CA LYS A 246 -8.93 16.73 -21.35
C LYS A 246 -7.42 16.58 -21.14
N ALA A 247 -6.70 17.70 -21.01
CA ALA A 247 -5.28 17.70 -20.73
C ALA A 247 -4.95 17.04 -19.37
N LEU A 248 -5.74 17.34 -18.35
CA LEU A 248 -5.62 16.74 -17.02
C LEU A 248 -5.88 15.22 -17.09
N CYS A 249 -6.97 14.80 -17.73
CA CYS A 249 -7.27 13.37 -17.92
C CYS A 249 -6.15 12.65 -18.67
N SER A 250 -5.63 13.25 -19.75
CA SER A 250 -4.54 12.67 -20.55
C SER A 250 -3.27 12.48 -19.72
N SER A 251 -2.97 13.43 -18.81
CA SER A 251 -1.83 13.32 -17.89
C SER A 251 -2.04 12.20 -16.86
N ILE A 252 -3.26 12.05 -16.34
CA ILE A 252 -3.63 10.95 -15.44
C ILE A 252 -3.50 9.60 -16.15
N ASP A 253 -4.00 9.49 -17.38
CA ASP A 253 -3.92 8.28 -18.20
C ASP A 253 -2.47 7.89 -18.47
N PHE A 254 -1.61 8.85 -18.80
CA PHE A 254 -0.18 8.61 -19.02
C PHE A 254 0.49 8.06 -17.76
N VAL A 255 0.28 8.70 -16.60
CA VAL A 255 0.85 8.23 -15.33
C VAL A 255 0.29 6.85 -14.96
N ASN A 256 -1.01 6.64 -15.10
CA ASN A 256 -1.66 5.35 -14.82
C ASN A 256 -1.08 4.24 -15.69
N GLN A 257 -0.85 4.51 -16.98
CA GLN A 257 -0.21 3.57 -17.89
C GLN A 257 1.23 3.26 -17.47
N ALA A 258 2.03 4.27 -17.15
CA ALA A 258 3.43 4.10 -16.76
C ALA A 258 3.61 3.19 -15.53
N ILE A 259 2.71 3.27 -14.54
CA ILE A 259 2.78 2.46 -13.31
C ILE A 259 1.93 1.19 -13.35
N SER A 260 1.18 0.97 -14.43
CA SER A 260 0.18 -0.11 -14.53
C SER A 260 0.76 -1.50 -14.35
N VAL A 261 2.01 -1.70 -14.77
CA VAL A 261 2.74 -2.97 -14.62
C VAL A 261 2.87 -3.40 -13.16
N ILE A 262 2.88 -2.46 -12.21
CA ILE A 262 2.90 -2.75 -10.77
C ILE A 262 1.51 -2.68 -10.15
N THR A 263 0.68 -1.69 -10.51
CA THR A 263 -0.62 -1.47 -9.88
C THR A 263 -1.69 -2.48 -10.30
N LYS A 264 -1.56 -3.04 -11.51
CA LYS A 264 -2.45 -4.08 -12.05
C LYS A 264 -1.82 -5.48 -12.01
N PHE A 265 -0.63 -5.62 -11.41
CA PHE A 265 0.00 -6.92 -11.26
C PHE A 265 -0.87 -7.84 -10.40
N LYS A 266 -1.22 -8.99 -10.96
CA LYS A 266 -2.04 -9.99 -10.29
C LYS A 266 -1.17 -10.84 -9.36
N GLY A 267 -0.88 -10.26 -8.19
CA GLY A 267 -0.31 -10.97 -7.04
C GLY A 267 -1.41 -11.58 -6.17
N ASN A 268 -1.44 -11.19 -4.90
CA ASN A 268 -2.48 -11.59 -3.94
C ASN A 268 -3.70 -10.64 -3.95
N SER A 269 -4.28 -10.43 -5.13
CA SER A 269 -5.48 -9.59 -5.32
C SER A 269 -6.74 -10.47 -5.35
N ARG A 270 -7.63 -10.30 -4.36
CA ARG A 270 -8.87 -11.08 -4.25
C ARG A 270 -10.13 -10.37 -4.76
N SER A 271 -10.15 -9.04 -4.75
CA SER A 271 -11.35 -8.23 -4.97
C SER A 271 -11.08 -6.92 -5.74
N GLY A 272 -10.10 -6.94 -6.66
CA GLY A 272 -9.70 -5.79 -7.46
C GLY A 272 -8.22 -5.40 -7.28
N ASN A 273 -7.79 -4.38 -8.01
CA ASN A 273 -6.42 -3.87 -7.96
C ASN A 273 -6.13 -3.24 -6.59
N LYS A 274 -5.01 -3.60 -5.99
CA LYS A 274 -4.60 -3.03 -4.71
C LYS A 274 -3.86 -1.71 -4.94
N LYS A 275 -4.29 -0.66 -4.25
CA LYS A 275 -3.61 0.62 -4.24
C LYS A 275 -2.45 0.60 -3.23
N PHE A 276 -1.23 0.84 -3.71
CA PHE A 276 -0.02 0.82 -2.89
C PHE A 276 0.54 2.21 -2.54
N HIS A 277 0.22 3.21 -3.37
CA HIS A 277 0.72 4.57 -3.23
C HIS A 277 -0.13 5.44 -2.30
N SER A 278 0.49 6.50 -1.81
CA SER A 278 -0.21 7.57 -1.08
C SER A 278 -0.86 8.57 -2.04
N LYS A 279 -1.82 9.36 -1.52
CA LYS A 279 -2.49 10.44 -2.27
C LYS A 279 -1.47 11.44 -2.85
N TYR A 280 -0.53 11.92 -2.04
CA TYR A 280 0.41 12.95 -2.46
C TYR A 280 1.46 12.44 -3.46
N GLN A 281 1.86 11.17 -3.35
CA GLN A 281 2.76 10.55 -4.33
C GLN A 281 2.16 10.62 -5.74
N ILE A 282 0.98 10.04 -5.93
CA ILE A 282 0.38 9.95 -7.27
C ILE A 282 0.02 11.32 -7.83
N MET A 283 -0.44 12.24 -6.97
CA MET A 283 -0.74 13.62 -7.39
C MET A 283 0.50 14.39 -7.82
N SER A 284 1.64 14.17 -7.18
CA SER A 284 2.89 14.80 -7.61
C SER A 284 3.36 14.28 -8.96
N MET A 285 3.22 12.97 -9.21
CA MET A 285 3.52 12.35 -10.49
C MET A 285 2.63 12.94 -11.60
N ILE A 286 1.33 13.05 -11.37
CA ILE A 286 0.37 13.60 -12.33
C ILE A 286 0.64 15.09 -12.60
N SER A 287 0.72 15.91 -11.56
CA SER A 287 0.90 17.36 -11.72
C SER A 287 2.21 17.74 -12.38
N THR A 288 3.29 17.02 -12.06
CA THR A 288 4.60 17.25 -12.69
C THR A 288 4.59 16.80 -14.15
N THR A 289 3.94 15.67 -14.45
CA THR A 289 3.74 15.22 -15.84
C THR A 289 2.89 16.22 -16.63
N PHE A 290 1.81 16.73 -16.04
CA PHE A 290 0.96 17.74 -16.66
C PHE A 290 1.75 18.99 -17.06
N LYS A 291 2.59 19.51 -16.14
CA LYS A 291 3.46 20.68 -16.39
C LYS A 291 4.52 20.43 -17.47
N GLU A 292 4.88 19.17 -17.71
CA GLU A 292 5.79 18.80 -18.79
C GLU A 292 5.07 18.64 -20.13
N MET A 293 3.86 18.06 -20.09
CA MET A 293 3.04 17.81 -21.28
C MET A 293 2.48 19.11 -21.86
N TYR A 294 2.13 20.09 -21.02
CA TYR A 294 1.45 21.31 -21.44
C TYR A 294 2.18 22.53 -20.91
N SER A 295 2.37 23.53 -21.77
CA SER A 295 3.04 24.79 -21.45
C SER A 295 2.16 25.99 -21.85
N ASP A 296 2.48 27.17 -21.31
CA ASP A 296 1.91 28.46 -21.70
C ASP A 296 0.37 28.59 -21.64
N ASN A 297 -0.28 27.83 -20.74
CA ASN A 297 -1.74 27.76 -20.59
C ASN A 297 -2.49 27.35 -21.87
N ASN A 298 -1.82 26.72 -22.84
CA ASN A 298 -2.46 26.11 -23.99
C ASN A 298 -2.58 24.60 -23.77
N TYR A 299 -3.81 24.14 -23.53
CA TYR A 299 -4.10 22.74 -23.19
C TYR A 299 -4.50 21.88 -24.41
N ASP A 300 -4.62 22.49 -25.58
CA ASP A 300 -4.94 21.79 -26.83
C ASP A 300 -3.69 21.23 -27.54
N VAL A 301 -2.50 21.69 -27.17
CA VAL A 301 -1.24 21.36 -27.82
C VAL A 301 -0.22 20.88 -26.79
N LEU A 302 0.46 19.77 -27.11
CA LEU A 302 1.55 19.25 -26.29
C LEU A 302 2.79 20.16 -26.42
N SER A 303 3.57 20.26 -25.34
CA SER A 303 4.85 20.96 -25.33
C SER A 303 5.80 20.37 -26.38
N ASP A 304 6.56 21.24 -27.07
CA ASP A 304 7.53 20.84 -28.09
C ASP A 304 8.60 19.87 -27.54
N THR A 305 8.89 19.93 -26.24
CA THR A 305 9.86 19.05 -25.58
C THR A 305 9.28 17.70 -25.13
N TRP A 306 7.97 17.51 -25.25
CA TRP A 306 7.29 16.34 -24.71
C TRP A 306 7.71 15.04 -25.40
N ASP A 307 7.78 15.03 -26.73
CA ASP A 307 8.08 13.82 -27.50
C ASP A 307 9.46 13.24 -27.15
N GLU A 308 10.45 14.10 -26.91
CA GLU A 308 11.80 13.70 -26.49
C GLU A 308 11.84 13.18 -25.05
N ARG A 309 11.02 13.75 -24.15
CA ARG A 309 11.04 13.46 -22.71
C ARG A 309 10.09 12.35 -22.28
N LYS A 310 9.08 12.05 -23.08
CA LYS A 310 8.01 11.08 -22.78
C LYS A 310 8.54 9.74 -22.31
N MET A 311 9.51 9.16 -23.03
CA MET A 311 10.08 7.85 -22.69
C MET A 311 10.88 7.88 -21.38
N ILE A 312 11.67 8.93 -21.17
CA ILE A 312 12.47 9.12 -19.95
C ILE A 312 11.53 9.23 -18.74
N ILE A 313 10.50 10.08 -18.86
CA ILE A 313 9.53 10.29 -17.78
C ILE A 313 8.73 9.03 -17.51
N SER A 314 8.26 8.32 -18.54
CA SER A 314 7.51 7.06 -18.36
C SER A 314 8.32 6.04 -17.54
N ARG A 315 9.60 5.83 -17.90
CA ARG A 315 10.52 4.94 -17.18
C ARG A 315 10.75 5.43 -15.75
N ASN A 316 11.06 6.70 -15.57
CA ASN A 316 11.37 7.26 -14.26
C ASN A 316 10.15 7.29 -13.33
N LEU A 317 8.93 7.49 -13.85
CA LEU A 317 7.69 7.43 -13.07
C LEU A 317 7.51 6.05 -12.44
N LEU A 318 7.74 4.96 -13.19
CA LEU A 318 7.71 3.60 -12.65
C LEU A 318 8.75 3.41 -11.53
N GLN A 319 9.99 3.82 -11.77
CA GLN A 319 11.07 3.71 -10.80
C GLN A 319 10.79 4.52 -9.52
N TYR A 320 10.38 5.79 -9.64
CA TYR A 320 10.01 6.61 -8.48
C TYR A 320 8.77 6.11 -7.76
N TYR A 321 7.80 5.52 -8.48
CA TYR A 321 6.63 4.90 -7.86
C TYR A 321 7.06 3.84 -6.84
N VAL A 322 7.99 2.98 -7.24
CA VAL A 322 8.54 1.92 -6.39
C VAL A 322 9.46 2.49 -5.31
N TYR A 323 10.42 3.32 -5.71
CA TYR A 323 11.44 3.90 -4.84
C TYR A 323 10.83 4.66 -3.65
N ASP A 324 9.80 5.47 -3.90
CA ASP A 324 9.17 6.28 -2.87
C ASP A 324 8.37 5.46 -1.87
N ILE A 325 7.78 4.35 -2.32
CA ILE A 325 7.07 3.41 -1.45
C ILE A 325 8.07 2.71 -0.54
N ILE A 326 9.17 2.16 -1.09
CA ILE A 326 10.15 1.42 -0.28
C ILE A 326 10.90 2.33 0.70
N THR A 327 11.17 3.58 0.32
CA THR A 327 11.83 4.57 1.20
C THR A 327 10.86 5.30 2.10
N ASN A 328 9.55 5.06 1.96
CA ASN A 328 8.49 5.75 2.67
C ASN A 328 8.57 7.29 2.51
N TYR A 329 8.96 7.76 1.32
CA TYR A 329 9.28 9.17 1.07
C TYR A 329 8.08 10.08 1.36
N TRP A 330 6.85 9.64 1.11
CA TRP A 330 5.64 10.45 1.26
C TRP A 330 4.95 10.36 2.64
N SER A 331 5.55 9.73 3.66
CA SER A 331 4.91 9.61 4.99
C SER A 331 4.80 10.92 5.75
N GLU A 332 5.76 11.82 5.59
CA GLU A 332 5.86 13.08 6.35
C GLU A 332 5.57 14.32 5.47
N GLY A 333 4.85 14.15 4.35
CA GLY A 333 4.61 15.21 3.37
C GLY A 333 3.14 15.63 3.25
N GLY A 334 2.92 16.94 3.14
CA GLY A 334 1.63 17.52 2.72
C GLY A 334 1.64 18.00 1.27
N THR A 335 0.64 18.78 0.89
CA THR A 335 0.51 19.43 -0.43
C THR A 335 1.76 20.18 -0.86
N ASN A 336 2.46 20.86 0.05
CA ASN A 336 3.74 21.53 -0.23
C ASN A 336 4.79 20.63 -0.89
N LYS A 337 4.85 19.35 -0.48
CA LYS A 337 5.82 18.41 -1.03
C LYS A 337 5.54 18.04 -2.49
N ILE A 338 4.27 18.13 -2.92
CA ILE A 338 3.90 17.99 -4.34
C ILE A 338 4.57 19.10 -5.17
N HIS A 339 4.47 20.36 -4.72
CA HIS A 339 5.03 21.49 -5.45
C HIS A 339 6.56 21.45 -5.51
N SER A 340 7.22 21.01 -4.42
CA SER A 340 8.67 20.80 -4.41
C SER A 340 9.14 19.74 -5.42
N ALA A 341 8.33 18.71 -5.68
CA ALA A 341 8.67 17.68 -6.67
C ALA A 341 8.61 18.18 -8.12
N ALA A 342 7.89 19.27 -8.39
CA ALA A 342 7.81 19.88 -9.72
C ALA A 342 8.99 20.84 -10.01
N LYS A 343 9.78 21.24 -9.01
CA LYS A 343 10.80 22.30 -9.14
C LYS A 343 12.17 21.92 -8.54
N PRO A 344 13.13 21.48 -9.37
CA PRO A 344 12.98 21.05 -10.77
C PRO A 344 12.13 19.78 -10.88
N ASN A 345 11.68 19.43 -12.09
CA ASN A 345 10.92 18.20 -12.33
C ASN A 345 11.70 16.97 -11.83
N ARG A 346 11.27 16.44 -10.68
CA ARG A 346 11.90 15.28 -10.03
C ARG A 346 11.88 14.04 -10.93
N TYR A 347 10.81 13.85 -11.68
CA TYR A 347 10.60 12.66 -12.52
C TYR A 347 11.35 12.72 -13.84
N ALA A 348 11.96 13.87 -14.19
CA ALA A 348 12.91 13.96 -15.29
C ALA A 348 14.31 13.43 -14.93
N VAL A 349 14.63 13.26 -13.65
CA VAL A 349 15.94 12.83 -13.16
C VAL A 349 15.94 11.32 -12.91
N GLU A 350 16.97 10.62 -13.37
CA GLU A 350 17.11 9.17 -13.11
C GLU A 350 17.62 8.91 -11.69
N ILE A 351 17.13 7.82 -11.08
CA ILE A 351 17.59 7.38 -9.76
C ILE A 351 18.90 6.61 -9.94
N SER A 352 19.98 7.12 -9.35
CA SER A 352 21.29 6.44 -9.44
C SER A 352 21.27 5.04 -8.83
N SER A 353 22.07 4.12 -9.38
CA SER A 353 22.27 2.76 -8.86
C SER A 353 22.66 2.74 -7.37
N ARG A 354 23.49 3.70 -6.94
CA ARG A 354 23.86 3.86 -5.52
C ARG A 354 22.66 4.14 -4.63
N ALA A 355 21.73 4.98 -5.07
CA ALA A 355 20.53 5.30 -4.31
C ALA A 355 19.61 4.07 -4.19
N TRP A 356 19.46 3.30 -5.28
CA TRP A 356 18.73 2.03 -5.26
C TRP A 356 19.33 1.01 -4.30
N ARG A 357 20.65 0.82 -4.34
CA ARG A 357 21.35 -0.06 -3.42
C ARG A 357 21.08 0.31 -1.96
N VAL A 358 21.27 1.58 -1.59
CA VAL A 358 21.03 2.06 -0.22
C VAL A 358 19.56 1.87 0.18
N ALA A 359 18.62 2.13 -0.73
CA ALA A 359 17.19 1.97 -0.45
C ALA A 359 16.81 0.50 -0.20
N LEU A 360 17.33 -0.43 -1.00
CA LEU A 360 17.09 -1.88 -0.85
C LEU A 360 17.74 -2.44 0.42
N GLU A 361 18.99 -2.07 0.71
CA GLU A 361 19.68 -2.44 1.95
C GLU A 361 18.89 -1.93 3.18
N SER A 362 18.55 -0.64 3.19
CA SER A 362 17.79 -0.02 4.29
C SER A 362 16.40 -0.64 4.45
N PHE A 363 15.74 -1.03 3.35
CA PHE A 363 14.46 -1.73 3.40
C PHE A 363 14.61 -3.11 4.05
N PHE A 364 15.60 -3.88 3.63
CA PHE A 364 15.86 -5.21 4.17
C PHE A 364 16.25 -5.17 5.64
N GLU A 365 17.14 -4.26 6.05
CA GLU A 365 17.53 -4.09 7.44
C GLU A 365 16.32 -3.79 8.33
N ARG A 366 15.43 -2.88 7.92
CA ARG A 366 14.18 -2.61 8.64
C ARG A 366 13.27 -3.84 8.73
N SER A 367 13.25 -4.67 7.70
CA SER A 367 12.51 -5.95 7.71
C SER A 367 13.12 -6.94 8.71
N MET A 368 14.46 -6.99 8.79
CA MET A 368 15.23 -7.87 9.68
C MET A 368 15.20 -7.44 11.15
N LEU A 369 14.90 -6.17 11.46
CA LEU A 369 14.74 -5.67 12.84
C LEU A 369 13.44 -6.14 13.52
N ARG A 370 12.54 -6.83 12.82
CA ARG A 370 11.31 -7.35 13.40
C ARG A 370 11.60 -8.49 14.38
N THR A 371 10.86 -8.48 15.49
CA THR A 371 11.00 -9.48 16.55
C THR A 371 9.63 -10.10 16.81
N GLU A 372 9.27 -11.11 16.01
CA GLU A 372 7.95 -11.72 16.04
C GLU A 372 8.00 -13.08 16.74
N ARG A 373 7.08 -13.31 17.67
CA ARG A 373 6.89 -14.60 18.36
C ARG A 373 5.57 -15.21 17.94
N LYS A 374 4.47 -14.84 18.61
CA LYS A 374 3.12 -15.38 18.35
C LYS A 374 2.40 -14.65 17.22
N ASN A 375 2.46 -13.33 17.22
CA ASN A 375 1.80 -12.48 16.24
C ASN A 375 2.79 -12.13 15.12
N ILE A 376 2.58 -12.70 13.94
CA ILE A 376 3.39 -12.43 12.76
C ILE A 376 2.64 -11.43 11.89
N ALA A 377 3.29 -10.32 11.55
CA ALA A 377 2.69 -9.24 10.78
C ALA A 377 2.25 -9.71 9.39
N ASN A 378 1.24 -9.05 8.86
CA ASN A 378 0.88 -9.21 7.45
C ASN A 378 1.77 -8.32 6.59
N PRO A 379 2.08 -8.73 5.34
CA PRO A 379 2.83 -7.90 4.39
C PRO A 379 2.15 -6.53 4.21
N LYS A 380 2.95 -5.46 4.14
CA LYS A 380 2.51 -4.09 3.87
C LYS A 380 2.71 -3.76 2.39
N SER A 381 2.33 -2.55 2.00
CA SER A 381 2.42 -2.09 0.61
C SER A 381 3.83 -2.22 0.04
N GLU A 382 4.87 -1.93 0.83
CA GLU A 382 6.27 -2.06 0.39
C GLU A 382 6.63 -3.50 -0.01
N GLU A 383 6.26 -4.51 0.78
CA GLU A 383 6.51 -5.91 0.43
C GLU A 383 5.76 -6.32 -0.83
N TYR A 384 4.49 -5.91 -0.99
CA TYR A 384 3.74 -6.22 -2.22
C TYR A 384 4.39 -5.60 -3.45
N VAL A 385 4.84 -4.35 -3.36
CA VAL A 385 5.46 -3.66 -4.49
C VAL A 385 6.78 -4.33 -4.86
N ILE A 386 7.63 -4.70 -3.89
CA ILE A 386 8.88 -5.41 -4.17
C ILE A 386 8.62 -6.78 -4.79
N LEU A 387 7.66 -7.55 -4.26
CA LEU A 387 7.29 -8.85 -4.84
C LEU A 387 6.78 -8.64 -6.27
N ASN A 388 5.84 -7.72 -6.50
CA ASN A 388 5.35 -7.41 -7.85
C ASN A 388 6.49 -7.13 -8.82
N CYS A 389 7.48 -6.32 -8.41
CA CYS A 389 8.67 -6.04 -9.23
C CYS A 389 9.49 -7.30 -9.53
N ILE A 390 9.80 -8.11 -8.52
CA ILE A 390 10.60 -9.34 -8.69
C ILE A 390 9.95 -10.29 -9.70
N TYR A 391 8.62 -10.47 -9.61
CA TYR A 391 7.90 -11.42 -10.47
C TYR A 391 7.47 -10.85 -11.83
N LEU A 392 7.78 -9.59 -12.15
CA LEU A 392 7.43 -8.98 -13.45
C LEU A 392 7.97 -9.80 -14.63
N ASN A 393 9.22 -10.26 -14.55
CA ASN A 393 9.88 -11.01 -15.63
C ASN A 393 9.61 -12.52 -15.55
N THR A 394 9.19 -13.01 -14.38
CA THR A 394 9.01 -14.45 -14.12
C THR A 394 7.58 -14.92 -14.40
N PHE A 395 6.58 -14.06 -14.18
CA PHE A 395 5.18 -14.40 -14.42
C PHE A 395 4.80 -14.09 -15.86
N THR A 396 4.29 -15.09 -16.56
CA THR A 396 3.84 -14.93 -17.95
C THR A 396 2.52 -14.17 -18.02
N ALA A 397 2.17 -13.69 -19.23
CA ALA A 397 0.85 -13.12 -19.48
C ALA A 397 -0.30 -14.10 -19.11
N MET A 398 -0.07 -15.41 -19.28
CA MET A 398 -1.04 -16.44 -18.89
C MET A 398 -1.22 -16.52 -17.38
N ASP A 399 -0.15 -16.37 -16.59
CA ASP A 399 -0.23 -16.33 -15.12
C ASP A 399 -1.04 -15.11 -14.65
N GLN A 400 -0.81 -13.96 -15.28
CA GLN A 400 -1.51 -12.71 -15.00
C GLN A 400 -3.00 -12.75 -15.41
N LEU A 401 -3.36 -13.56 -16.41
CA LEU A 401 -4.75 -13.73 -16.88
C LEU A 401 -5.46 -14.96 -16.29
N SER A 402 -4.73 -15.83 -15.58
CA SER A 402 -5.28 -17.07 -15.02
C SER A 402 -6.46 -16.80 -14.07
N VAL A 403 -7.33 -17.80 -13.87
CA VAL A 403 -8.36 -17.74 -12.82
C VAL A 403 -7.78 -18.12 -11.46
N ASP A 404 -6.67 -18.85 -11.45
CA ASP A 404 -5.98 -19.26 -10.22
C ASP A 404 -5.39 -18.04 -9.51
N LYS A 405 -5.53 -18.02 -8.18
CA LYS A 405 -5.05 -16.92 -7.34
C LYS A 405 -3.72 -17.26 -6.71
N PHE A 406 -2.96 -16.22 -6.38
CA PHE A 406 -1.71 -16.35 -5.64
C PHE A 406 -1.91 -15.89 -4.20
N ASP A 407 -1.36 -16.62 -3.23
CA ASP A 407 -1.20 -16.15 -1.86
C ASP A 407 0.21 -15.57 -1.69
N VAL A 408 0.36 -14.61 -0.76
CA VAL A 408 1.70 -14.29 -0.24
C VAL A 408 2.02 -15.30 0.86
N GLU A 409 2.94 -16.21 0.56
CA GLU A 409 3.31 -17.31 1.44
C GLU A 409 4.65 -17.08 2.12
N HIS A 410 4.81 -17.67 3.31
CA HIS A 410 6.09 -17.70 4.02
C HIS A 410 6.83 -18.99 3.64
N ILE A 411 8.03 -18.85 3.08
CA ILE A 411 8.85 -19.98 2.65
C ILE A 411 9.20 -20.87 3.84
N ALA A 412 9.71 -20.26 4.91
CA ALA A 412 9.72 -20.82 6.26
C ALA A 412 8.36 -20.50 6.92
N PRO A 413 7.42 -21.48 6.99
CA PRO A 413 6.03 -21.19 7.30
C PRO A 413 5.81 -20.63 8.71
N LYS A 414 4.81 -19.75 8.83
CA LYS A 414 4.47 -19.06 10.09
C LYS A 414 4.34 -20.00 11.29
N GLU A 415 3.59 -21.09 11.14
CA GLU A 415 3.33 -22.03 12.25
C GLU A 415 4.58 -22.81 12.67
N GLN A 416 5.43 -23.20 11.71
CA GLN A 416 6.67 -23.90 12.00
C GLN A 416 7.66 -22.98 12.73
N MET A 417 7.81 -21.73 12.24
CA MET A 417 8.64 -20.72 12.91
C MET A 417 8.18 -20.43 14.33
N ARG A 418 6.86 -20.36 14.58
CA ARG A 418 6.32 -20.21 15.94
C ARG A 418 6.76 -21.34 16.86
N LYS A 419 6.64 -22.59 16.41
CA LYS A 419 7.02 -23.77 17.19
C LYS A 419 8.52 -23.78 17.50
N LEU A 420 9.36 -23.44 16.52
CA LEU A 420 10.82 -23.36 16.71
C LEU A 420 11.19 -22.29 17.74
N ILE A 421 10.61 -21.09 17.63
CA ILE A 421 10.86 -20.00 18.59
C ILE A 421 10.37 -20.38 19.99
N GLU A 422 9.20 -21.01 20.10
CA GLU A 422 8.62 -21.43 21.37
C GLU A 422 9.44 -22.53 22.05
N ALA A 423 9.93 -23.52 21.29
CA ALA A 423 10.76 -24.60 21.80
C ALA A 423 12.05 -24.08 22.46
N CYS A 424 12.66 -23.04 21.88
CA CYS A 424 13.85 -22.39 22.44
C CYS A 424 13.56 -21.24 23.41
N LYS A 425 12.29 -21.00 23.80
CA LYS A 425 11.89 -19.83 24.59
C LYS A 425 12.45 -18.50 24.03
N GLY A 426 12.54 -18.43 22.70
CA GLY A 426 13.26 -17.40 21.97
C GLY A 426 12.61 -16.02 22.03
N ASP A 427 13.42 -15.00 21.76
CA ASP A 427 12.96 -13.61 21.84
C ASP A 427 12.12 -13.13 20.65
N GLY A 428 12.07 -13.92 19.58
CA GLY A 428 11.35 -13.63 18.33
C GLY A 428 12.30 -13.43 17.15
N LEU A 429 11.79 -13.68 15.94
CA LEU A 429 12.53 -13.58 14.68
C LEU A 429 11.77 -12.71 13.67
N PRO A 430 12.43 -12.18 12.64
CA PRO A 430 11.76 -11.41 11.59
C PRO A 430 11.04 -12.35 10.61
N VAL A 431 9.98 -13.02 11.06
CA VAL A 431 9.27 -14.06 10.29
C VAL A 431 8.59 -13.48 9.06
N SER A 432 8.05 -12.25 9.16
CA SER A 432 7.43 -11.50 8.07
C SER A 432 8.44 -10.75 7.18
N CYS A 433 9.74 -11.03 7.31
CA CYS A 433 10.78 -10.45 6.47
C CYS A 433 10.51 -10.71 4.99
N ILE A 434 10.77 -9.73 4.12
CA ILE A 434 10.62 -9.87 2.66
C ILE A 434 11.33 -11.11 2.11
N ALA A 435 12.51 -11.44 2.66
CA ALA A 435 13.29 -12.59 2.27
C ALA A 435 12.67 -13.92 2.69
N ASN A 436 11.62 -13.92 3.49
CA ASN A 436 10.82 -15.11 3.79
C ASN A 436 9.51 -15.14 3.00
N LEU A 437 9.22 -14.13 2.16
CA LEU A 437 7.97 -14.06 1.40
C LEU A 437 8.15 -14.48 -0.06
N CYS A 438 7.12 -15.10 -0.62
CA CYS A 438 6.99 -15.37 -2.05
C CYS A 438 5.52 -15.33 -2.48
N TYR A 439 5.27 -15.20 -3.79
CA TYR A 439 3.98 -15.58 -4.35
C TYR A 439 3.95 -17.08 -4.61
N LEU A 440 2.86 -17.73 -4.21
CA LEU A 440 2.62 -19.15 -4.48
C LEU A 440 1.16 -19.37 -4.88
N PRO A 441 0.86 -20.27 -5.84
CA PRO A 441 -0.53 -20.60 -6.18
C PRO A 441 -1.32 -21.07 -4.95
N GLU A 442 -2.55 -20.59 -4.78
CA GLU A 442 -3.38 -20.82 -3.58
C GLU A 442 -3.62 -22.31 -3.30
N LYS A 443 -3.88 -23.11 -4.36
CA LYS A 443 -4.07 -24.57 -4.23
C LYS A 443 -2.81 -25.22 -3.68
N ALA A 444 -1.66 -24.88 -4.26
CA ALA A 444 -0.35 -25.36 -3.86
C ALA A 444 -0.07 -24.98 -2.39
N ASN A 445 -0.30 -23.72 -2.02
CA ASN A 445 -0.12 -23.24 -0.67
C ASN A 445 -1.01 -23.96 0.36
N ARG A 446 -2.28 -24.18 0.05
CA ARG A 446 -3.23 -24.82 0.98
C ARG A 446 -2.94 -26.29 1.19
N SER A 447 -2.40 -26.98 0.18
CA SER A 447 -2.06 -28.40 0.30
C SER A 447 -0.88 -28.67 1.25
N LYS A 448 0.12 -27.79 1.34
CA LYS A 448 1.30 -28.00 2.21
C LYS A 448 1.03 -27.77 3.70
N GLY A 449 -0.05 -27.07 4.05
CA GLY A 449 -0.38 -26.75 5.45
C GLY A 449 0.76 -26.01 6.17
N ALA A 450 1.18 -26.54 7.32
CA ALA A 450 2.21 -25.91 8.16
C ALA A 450 3.66 -26.26 7.77
N LYS A 451 3.87 -27.15 6.78
CA LYS A 451 5.18 -27.59 6.32
C LYS A 451 5.72 -26.66 5.23
N ASN A 452 7.05 -26.60 5.09
CA ASN A 452 7.64 -25.97 3.92
C ASN A 452 7.44 -26.87 2.67
N PHE A 453 7.66 -26.32 1.48
CA PHE A 453 7.38 -27.04 0.23
C PHE A 453 8.34 -28.21 -0.08
N TYR A 454 9.42 -28.39 0.69
CA TYR A 454 10.30 -29.57 0.60
C TYR A 454 9.92 -30.70 1.55
N GLN A 455 9.15 -30.40 2.60
CA GLN A 455 8.82 -31.35 3.68
C GLN A 455 7.54 -32.15 3.42
N ASP A 456 6.63 -31.67 2.57
CA ASP A 456 5.33 -32.32 2.35
C ASP A 456 5.33 -33.23 1.12
N LYS A 457 5.37 -34.56 1.34
CA LYS A 457 5.38 -35.56 0.26
C LYS A 457 4.11 -35.57 -0.60
N LYS A 458 2.93 -35.21 -0.05
CA LYS A 458 1.67 -35.19 -0.81
C LYS A 458 1.63 -34.01 -1.78
N TYR A 459 2.15 -32.88 -1.32
CA TYR A 459 2.40 -31.70 -2.12
C TYR A 459 3.40 -32.00 -3.25
N LEU A 460 4.52 -32.65 -2.95
CA LEU A 460 5.57 -33.00 -3.93
C LEU A 460 5.10 -33.92 -5.06
N VAL A 461 4.00 -34.67 -4.90
CA VAL A 461 3.43 -35.53 -5.96
C VAL A 461 2.68 -34.70 -7.02
N HIS A 462 2.24 -33.50 -6.67
CA HIS A 462 1.35 -32.68 -7.50
C HIS A 462 1.98 -31.37 -7.96
N ILE A 463 3.25 -31.11 -7.62
CA ILE A 463 3.96 -29.90 -8.01
C ILE A 463 5.28 -30.22 -8.69
N ASP A 464 5.69 -29.35 -9.61
CA ASP A 464 7.06 -29.35 -10.12
C ASP A 464 7.92 -28.50 -9.18
N LEU A 465 8.81 -29.16 -8.43
CA LEU A 465 9.75 -28.46 -7.55
C LEU A 465 10.64 -27.50 -8.33
N ASN A 466 11.07 -27.86 -9.54
CA ASN A 466 11.90 -26.98 -10.34
C ASN A 466 11.15 -25.69 -10.70
N GLU A 467 9.84 -25.79 -10.96
CA GLU A 467 9.00 -24.61 -11.16
C GLU A 467 8.90 -23.78 -9.89
N VAL A 468 8.72 -24.40 -8.71
CA VAL A 468 8.73 -23.65 -7.45
C VAL A 468 10.05 -22.92 -7.21
N GLU A 469 11.17 -23.60 -7.36
CA GLU A 469 12.50 -23.04 -7.11
C GLU A 469 12.84 -21.93 -8.12
N SER A 470 12.56 -22.12 -9.42
CA SER A 470 12.92 -21.16 -10.47
C SER A 470 11.93 -20.00 -10.65
N LYS A 471 10.65 -20.21 -10.37
CA LYS A 471 9.57 -19.23 -10.66
C LYS A 471 9.02 -18.54 -9.43
N TYR A 472 8.95 -19.23 -8.30
CA TYR A 472 8.19 -18.78 -7.14
C TYR A 472 9.10 -18.46 -5.94
N SER A 473 9.86 -19.42 -5.43
CA SER A 473 10.58 -19.25 -4.18
C SER A 473 11.99 -18.69 -4.34
N PHE A 474 12.69 -19.00 -5.45
CA PHE A 474 14.11 -18.68 -5.64
C PHE A 474 15.01 -19.27 -4.54
N THR A 475 14.70 -20.50 -4.15
CA THR A 475 15.39 -21.27 -3.09
C THR A 475 15.65 -22.69 -3.56
N GLU A 476 16.55 -23.39 -2.87
CA GLU A 476 16.77 -24.84 -2.98
C GLU A 476 16.50 -25.53 -1.63
N ALA A 477 16.45 -26.86 -1.60
CA ALA A 477 16.16 -27.63 -0.38
C ALA A 477 17.17 -27.34 0.76
N GLU A 478 18.45 -27.18 0.41
CA GLU A 478 19.52 -26.90 1.37
C GLU A 478 19.37 -25.55 2.07
N ASP A 479 18.67 -24.59 1.45
CA ASP A 479 18.41 -23.27 2.05
C ASP A 479 17.50 -23.35 3.28
N LEU A 480 16.75 -24.45 3.45
CA LEU A 480 15.82 -24.68 4.55
C LEU A 480 16.19 -25.86 5.46
N GLU A 481 17.34 -26.50 5.28
CA GLU A 481 17.76 -27.65 6.11
C GLU A 481 17.88 -27.32 7.60
N TRP A 482 18.21 -26.07 7.93
CA TRP A 482 18.28 -25.59 9.30
C TRP A 482 16.94 -25.72 10.04
N MET A 483 15.81 -25.78 9.34
CA MET A 483 14.48 -25.93 9.95
C MET A 483 14.26 -27.31 10.58
N ASP A 484 14.99 -28.33 10.12
CA ASP A 484 14.88 -29.71 10.62
C ASP A 484 15.78 -29.98 11.84
N MET A 485 16.58 -28.99 12.26
CA MET A 485 17.47 -29.15 13.42
C MET A 485 16.65 -29.23 14.72
N PRO A 486 17.06 -30.06 15.69
CA PRO A 486 16.35 -30.24 16.95
C PRO A 486 16.72 -29.12 17.92
N TYR A 487 15.99 -28.01 17.84
CA TYR A 487 16.11 -26.92 18.79
C TYR A 487 15.21 -27.20 20.00
N GLU A 488 15.79 -27.64 21.11
CA GLU A 488 15.06 -28.15 22.28
C GLU A 488 15.34 -27.35 23.56
N GLN A 489 16.39 -26.52 23.57
CA GLN A 489 16.84 -25.78 24.73
C GLN A 489 16.89 -24.27 24.48
N PRO A 490 16.84 -23.43 25.53
CA PRO A 490 16.91 -21.98 25.38
C PRO A 490 18.17 -21.46 24.67
N GLU A 491 19.31 -22.13 24.86
CA GLU A 491 20.59 -21.77 24.27
C GLU A 491 20.59 -21.95 22.74
N ASP A 492 19.72 -22.82 22.23
CA ASP A 492 19.59 -23.11 20.80
C ASP A 492 19.00 -21.93 20.01
N PHE A 493 18.34 -20.98 20.68
CA PHE A 493 17.71 -19.83 20.01
C PHE A 493 18.73 -18.97 19.25
N ASN A 494 19.92 -18.77 19.79
CA ASN A 494 20.97 -17.98 19.12
C ASN A 494 21.41 -18.65 17.81
N VAL A 495 21.47 -19.98 17.80
CA VAL A 495 21.82 -20.78 16.62
C VAL A 495 20.70 -20.72 15.58
N LEU A 496 19.44 -20.91 15.99
CA LEU A 496 18.27 -20.76 15.12
C LEU A 496 18.24 -19.37 14.48
N LYS A 497 18.45 -18.32 15.28
CA LYS A 497 18.46 -16.93 14.82
C LYS A 497 19.53 -16.72 13.76
N GLU A 498 20.72 -17.27 13.95
CA GLU A 498 21.82 -17.11 13.01
C GLU A 498 21.57 -17.83 11.68
N TYR A 499 21.10 -19.08 11.70
CA TYR A 499 20.76 -19.79 10.47
C TYR A 499 19.63 -19.11 9.70
N TYR A 500 18.58 -18.66 10.41
CA TYR A 500 17.49 -17.92 9.77
C TYR A 500 17.96 -16.59 9.19
N THR A 501 18.89 -15.90 9.86
CA THR A 501 19.49 -14.65 9.38
C THR A 501 20.33 -14.86 8.12
N ASP A 502 21.16 -15.92 8.11
CA ASP A 502 21.97 -16.31 6.95
C ASP A 502 21.09 -16.66 5.75
N TYR A 503 20.03 -17.46 5.96
CA TYR A 503 19.01 -17.77 4.96
C TYR A 503 18.38 -16.49 4.38
N CYS A 504 17.87 -15.60 5.23
CA CYS A 504 17.25 -14.36 4.79
C CYS A 504 18.21 -13.50 3.98
N THR A 505 19.47 -13.39 4.42
CA THR A 505 20.49 -12.58 3.76
C THR A 505 20.80 -13.12 2.37
N LYS A 506 21.13 -14.41 2.26
CA LYS A 506 21.45 -15.06 0.97
C LYS A 506 20.30 -14.97 -0.02
N ARG A 507 19.07 -15.20 0.44
CA ARG A 507 17.90 -15.10 -0.43
C ARG A 507 17.64 -13.65 -0.87
N PHE A 508 17.81 -12.68 0.02
CA PHE A 508 17.61 -11.28 -0.34
C PHE A 508 18.62 -10.81 -1.39
N GLU A 509 19.87 -11.27 -1.34
CA GLU A 509 20.85 -11.00 -2.40
C GLU A 509 20.31 -11.45 -3.78
N LYS A 510 19.84 -12.69 -3.91
CA LYS A 510 19.20 -13.18 -5.14
C LYS A 510 18.00 -12.31 -5.56
N MET A 511 17.15 -11.94 -4.61
CA MET A 511 15.96 -11.10 -4.87
C MET A 511 16.33 -9.70 -5.37
N LYS A 512 17.44 -9.11 -4.92
CA LYS A 512 17.90 -7.80 -5.40
C LYS A 512 18.24 -7.82 -6.88
N HIS A 513 18.92 -8.86 -7.36
CA HIS A 513 19.24 -8.98 -8.78
C HIS A 513 17.97 -9.09 -9.63
N LEU A 514 17.04 -9.97 -9.25
CA LEU A 514 15.75 -10.12 -9.94
C LEU A 514 14.95 -8.81 -9.96
N PHE A 515 14.94 -8.08 -8.84
CA PHE A 515 14.30 -6.78 -8.74
C PHE A 515 14.94 -5.72 -9.66
N CYS A 516 16.27 -5.66 -9.69
CA CYS A 516 16.98 -4.66 -10.49
C CYS A 516 16.84 -4.96 -12.00
N GLU A 517 16.94 -6.23 -12.38
CA GLU A 517 16.74 -6.68 -13.76
C GLU A 517 15.35 -6.30 -14.27
N SER A 518 14.30 -6.51 -13.47
CA SER A 518 12.92 -6.23 -13.89
C SER A 518 12.59 -4.75 -14.07
N LEU A 519 13.32 -3.87 -13.39
CA LEU A 519 13.16 -2.41 -13.53
C LEU A 519 14.22 -1.77 -14.43
N GLY A 520 15.10 -2.59 -15.05
CA GLY A 520 16.19 -2.10 -15.89
C GLY A 520 17.19 -1.23 -15.13
N ILE A 521 17.43 -1.53 -13.86
CA ILE A 521 18.38 -0.84 -13.00
C ILE A 521 19.73 -1.54 -13.13
N GLU A 522 20.76 -0.80 -13.53
CA GLU A 522 22.14 -1.29 -13.46
C GLU A 522 22.53 -1.46 -12.00
N TYR A 523 22.55 -2.71 -11.52
CA TYR A 523 23.02 -3.02 -10.18
C TYR A 523 24.55 -3.11 -10.21
N ASP A 524 25.21 -2.07 -9.70
CA ASP A 524 26.65 -2.09 -9.50
C ASP A 524 26.96 -2.93 -8.24
N ASP A 525 27.13 -4.23 -8.48
CA ASP A 525 27.76 -5.14 -7.55
C ASP A 525 29.19 -4.66 -7.29
N TYR A 526 29.36 -3.77 -6.32
CA TYR A 526 30.59 -3.79 -5.53
C TYR A 526 30.60 -5.05 -4.63
N THR A 527 30.56 -6.20 -5.29
CA THR A 527 30.90 -7.53 -4.83
C THR A 527 31.67 -8.18 -5.97
N GLU A 528 32.97 -8.40 -5.77
CA GLU A 528 33.83 -9.08 -6.72
C GLU A 528 33.23 -10.41 -7.20
N GLU A 529 32.96 -10.43 -8.50
CA GLU A 529 32.91 -11.55 -9.45
C GLU A 529 31.76 -12.56 -9.37
N ASN A 530 31.07 -12.65 -10.52
CA ASN A 530 30.06 -13.60 -10.91
C ASN A 530 30.55 -15.06 -10.82
N ASP A 531 29.80 -15.88 -10.08
CA ASP A 531 29.85 -17.33 -10.13
C ASP A 531 29.23 -17.82 -11.44
N ASN A 532 30.06 -18.28 -12.38
CA ASN A 532 29.69 -19.32 -13.35
C ASN A 532 30.88 -20.12 -13.91
N ASP A 533 32.07 -20.02 -13.29
CA ASP A 533 33.21 -20.85 -13.66
C ASP A 533 33.34 -22.05 -12.73
N THR A 534 33.67 -23.21 -13.29
CA THR A 534 34.01 -24.43 -12.56
C THR A 534 35.10 -24.12 -11.52
N VAL A 535 34.74 -24.07 -10.24
CA VAL A 535 35.67 -23.72 -9.17
C VAL A 535 36.64 -24.88 -8.95
N ILE A 536 37.89 -24.68 -9.39
CA ILE A 536 39.03 -25.57 -9.14
C ILE A 536 39.80 -25.02 -7.92
N VAL A 537 39.94 -25.83 -6.88
CA VAL A 537 40.69 -25.46 -5.66
C VAL A 537 42.08 -26.08 -5.71
N ILE A 538 43.11 -25.24 -5.88
CA ILE A 538 44.53 -25.64 -5.97
C ILE A 538 45.26 -25.36 -4.63
N PRO A 539 46.04 -26.30 -4.07
CA PRO A 539 46.73 -26.13 -2.79
C PRO A 539 47.61 -24.86 -2.67
N GLU A 540 48.33 -24.46 -3.73
CA GLU A 540 49.27 -23.31 -3.68
C GLU A 540 48.61 -21.93 -3.89
N GLN A 541 47.49 -21.83 -4.62
CA GLN A 541 46.89 -20.52 -4.97
C GLN A 541 45.96 -19.93 -3.89
N VAL A 542 45.62 -20.70 -2.84
CA VAL A 542 44.63 -20.28 -1.84
C VAL A 542 45.23 -19.51 -0.67
N GLN A 543 46.52 -19.70 -0.34
CA GLN A 543 47.17 -18.96 0.74
C GLN A 543 47.23 -17.44 0.51
N THR A 544 47.21 -17.01 -0.75
CA THR A 544 47.15 -15.59 -1.15
C THR A 544 45.73 -15.02 -1.17
N LYS A 545 44.70 -15.81 -1.47
CA LYS A 545 43.28 -15.41 -1.41
C LYS A 545 42.73 -15.38 0.03
N ALA A 546 43.14 -16.31 0.90
CA ALA A 546 42.69 -16.41 2.29
C ALA A 546 43.06 -15.18 3.16
N LYS A 547 44.07 -14.39 2.76
CA LYS A 547 44.49 -13.17 3.47
C LYS A 547 43.70 -11.90 3.07
N LYS A 548 42.86 -11.94 2.03
CA LYS A 548 42.18 -10.74 1.49
C LYS A 548 40.66 -10.74 1.57
N LYS A 549 40.00 -11.87 1.89
CA LYS A 549 38.53 -11.99 1.94
C LYS A 549 38.08 -12.70 3.23
N LYS A 550 36.87 -12.40 3.73
CA LYS A 550 36.23 -13.14 4.83
C LYS A 550 35.73 -14.49 4.27
N VAL A 551 36.61 -15.49 4.19
CA VAL A 551 36.32 -16.83 3.63
C VAL A 551 35.30 -17.57 4.53
N ASN A 552 34.30 -18.23 3.93
CA ASN A 552 33.30 -19.01 4.68
C ASN A 552 33.94 -20.27 5.31
N PHE A 553 33.43 -20.74 6.45
CA PHE A 553 33.99 -21.89 7.18
C PHE A 553 34.07 -23.16 6.32
N SER A 554 33.03 -23.47 5.53
CA SER A 554 33.05 -24.62 4.63
C SER A 554 34.15 -24.54 3.57
N GLU A 555 34.41 -23.36 3.00
CA GLU A 555 35.49 -23.14 2.03
C GLU A 555 36.86 -23.36 2.68
N LYS A 556 37.04 -22.89 3.92
CA LYS A 556 38.28 -23.17 4.65
C LYS A 556 38.49 -24.68 4.90
N CYS A 557 37.41 -25.43 5.14
CA CYS A 557 37.49 -26.90 5.21
C CYS A 557 37.88 -27.53 3.87
N VAL A 558 37.35 -27.02 2.74
CA VAL A 558 37.75 -27.48 1.39
C VAL A 558 39.25 -27.27 1.17
N VAL A 559 39.77 -26.11 1.58
CA VAL A 559 41.20 -25.78 1.45
C VAL A 559 42.06 -26.74 2.26
N ARG A 560 41.71 -26.93 3.54
CA ARG A 560 42.42 -27.87 4.41
C ARG A 560 42.37 -29.30 3.88
N LEU A 561 41.23 -29.69 3.31
CA LEU A 561 41.06 -30.99 2.66
C LEU A 561 41.95 -31.14 1.43
N ALA A 562 41.99 -30.14 0.54
CA ALA A 562 42.86 -30.12 -0.65
C ALA A 562 44.35 -30.26 -0.27
N GLU A 563 44.79 -29.55 0.78
CA GLU A 563 46.15 -29.71 1.34
C GLU A 563 46.40 -31.13 1.85
N HIS A 564 45.44 -31.70 2.59
CA HIS A 564 45.59 -33.04 3.17
C HIS A 564 45.65 -34.14 2.10
N VAL A 565 44.82 -34.05 1.06
CA VAL A 565 44.81 -35.04 -0.04
C VAL A 565 45.93 -34.81 -1.05
N SER A 566 46.57 -33.63 -1.03
CA SER A 566 47.62 -33.22 -1.96
C SER A 566 47.19 -33.34 -3.44
N ASP A 567 45.96 -32.93 -3.72
CA ASP A 567 45.33 -32.98 -5.04
C ASP A 567 44.41 -31.75 -5.23
N GLU A 568 44.10 -31.44 -6.47
CA GLU A 568 43.11 -30.42 -6.81
C GLU A 568 41.70 -30.96 -6.60
N LEU A 569 40.85 -30.14 -6.00
CA LEU A 569 39.44 -30.47 -5.80
C LEU A 569 38.57 -29.73 -6.81
N ILE A 570 37.87 -30.51 -7.64
CA ILE A 570 36.91 -30.02 -8.62
C ILE A 570 35.52 -30.09 -8.00
N LYS A 571 34.84 -28.95 -7.94
CA LYS A 571 33.47 -28.87 -7.43
C LYS A 571 32.49 -29.50 -8.43
N VAL A 572 31.82 -30.60 -8.03
CA VAL A 572 30.85 -31.34 -8.86
C VAL A 572 29.41 -31.20 -8.37
N GLY A 573 29.22 -30.54 -7.23
CA GLY A 573 27.91 -30.20 -6.67
C GLY A 573 28.04 -29.15 -5.58
N ARG A 574 26.92 -28.75 -4.96
CA ARG A 574 26.88 -27.65 -3.99
C ARG A 574 27.92 -27.77 -2.86
N ASN A 575 28.01 -28.96 -2.26
CA ASN A 575 29.00 -29.33 -1.24
C ASN A 575 29.81 -30.58 -1.62
N ALA A 576 29.85 -30.92 -2.91
CA ALA A 576 30.46 -32.14 -3.41
C ALA A 576 31.69 -31.81 -4.27
N TYR A 577 32.79 -32.51 -4.01
CA TYR A 577 34.08 -32.30 -4.65
C TYR A 577 34.68 -33.63 -5.06
N VAL A 578 35.40 -33.65 -6.17
CA VAL A 578 36.13 -34.83 -6.67
C VAL A 578 37.57 -34.44 -6.94
N THR A 579 38.50 -35.35 -6.68
CA THR A 579 39.92 -35.16 -7.04
C THR A 579 40.09 -35.03 -8.55
N SER A 580 41.13 -34.32 -8.99
CA SER A 580 41.43 -34.17 -10.42
C SER A 580 41.60 -35.51 -11.15
N ASP A 581 42.07 -36.54 -10.44
CA ASP A 581 42.22 -37.89 -10.95
C ASP A 581 40.94 -38.73 -10.98
N GLY A 582 39.82 -38.19 -10.47
CA GLY A 582 38.52 -38.85 -10.44
C GLY A 582 38.39 -40.01 -9.45
N LYS A 583 39.38 -40.26 -8.58
CA LYS A 583 39.37 -41.44 -7.69
C LYS A 583 38.64 -41.24 -6.37
N LYS A 584 38.64 -40.02 -5.82
CA LYS A 584 38.07 -39.72 -4.50
C LYS A 584 36.97 -38.67 -4.59
N GLY A 585 35.82 -38.98 -4.00
CA GLY A 585 34.67 -38.10 -3.90
C GLY A 585 34.47 -37.66 -2.44
N PHE A 586 34.24 -36.37 -2.24
CA PHE A 586 34.09 -35.75 -0.92
C PHE A 586 32.78 -34.99 -0.84
N LEU A 587 32.01 -35.26 0.19
CA LEU A 587 30.85 -34.45 0.58
C LEU A 587 31.18 -33.68 1.86
N ILE A 588 31.04 -32.36 1.83
CA ILE A 588 31.40 -31.50 2.95
C ILE A 588 30.16 -31.11 3.75
N THR A 589 30.25 -31.24 5.06
CA THR A 589 29.25 -30.77 6.01
C THR A 589 29.94 -30.16 7.23
N THR A 590 29.33 -29.16 7.84
CA THR A 590 29.95 -28.40 8.94
C THR A 590 29.00 -28.31 10.11
N SER A 591 29.53 -28.41 11.32
CA SER A 591 28.79 -28.25 12.57
C SER A 591 29.53 -27.33 13.51
N ARG A 592 28.77 -26.62 14.36
CA ARG A 592 29.33 -25.78 15.42
C ARG A 592 29.65 -26.62 16.64
N MET A 593 30.43 -26.05 17.54
CA MET A 593 30.72 -26.66 18.84
C MET A 593 29.58 -26.41 19.83
N TYR A 594 29.04 -27.49 20.38
CA TYR A 594 28.07 -27.49 21.48
C TYR A 594 28.74 -27.99 22.75
N ASN A 595 28.45 -27.42 23.92
CA ASN A 595 29.00 -27.92 25.18
C ASN A 595 28.02 -28.90 25.84
N LYS A 596 28.45 -30.14 26.10
CA LYS A 596 27.64 -31.15 26.80
C LYS A 596 28.49 -31.95 27.77
N GLY A 597 28.17 -31.88 29.07
CA GLY A 597 28.89 -32.64 30.10
C GLY A 597 30.37 -32.30 30.24
N GLY A 598 30.77 -31.07 29.91
CA GLY A 598 32.18 -30.63 29.96
C GLY A 598 33.04 -31.09 28.78
N ARG A 599 32.43 -31.67 27.74
CA ARG A 599 33.04 -32.02 26.46
C ARG A 599 32.46 -31.16 25.33
N GLU A 600 33.24 -30.96 24.29
CA GLU A 600 32.75 -30.35 23.05
C GLU A 600 32.02 -31.42 22.24
N ARG A 601 30.81 -31.11 21.76
CA ARG A 601 29.95 -31.98 20.96
C ARG A 601 29.76 -31.34 19.58
N TYR A 602 29.85 -32.17 18.55
CA TYR A 602 29.60 -31.82 17.15
C TYR A 602 28.54 -32.74 16.60
N TRP A 603 27.51 -32.19 15.96
CA TRP A 603 26.35 -32.97 15.55
C TRP A 603 26.00 -32.73 14.09
N PHE A 604 25.82 -33.82 13.35
CA PHE A 604 25.54 -33.83 11.93
C PHE A 604 24.40 -34.79 11.60
N ALA A 605 23.76 -34.53 10.45
CA ALA A 605 22.80 -35.42 9.83
C ALA A 605 23.47 -36.15 8.65
N TYR A 606 23.56 -37.47 8.72
CA TYR A 606 23.96 -38.31 7.60
C TYR A 606 22.76 -38.63 6.72
N ARG A 607 22.80 -38.18 5.46
CA ARG A 607 21.75 -38.37 4.44
C ARG A 607 22.34 -39.06 3.21
N LYS A 608 21.56 -39.95 2.58
CA LYS A 608 22.00 -40.66 1.36
C LYS A 608 21.85 -39.85 0.07
N ASN A 609 20.88 -38.94 0.00
CA ASN A 609 20.61 -38.19 -1.23
C ASN A 609 21.81 -37.34 -1.69
N PRO A 610 22.51 -36.60 -0.82
CA PRO A 610 23.67 -35.81 -1.24
C PRO A 610 24.83 -36.64 -1.80
N LEU A 611 24.93 -37.94 -1.45
CA LEU A 611 25.96 -38.84 -1.98
C LEU A 611 25.76 -39.15 -3.47
N LYS A 612 24.58 -38.91 -4.04
CA LYS A 612 24.34 -39.11 -5.48
C LYS A 612 25.32 -38.32 -6.35
N ALA A 613 25.74 -37.13 -5.90
CA ALA A 613 26.68 -36.27 -6.61
C ALA A 613 28.08 -36.88 -6.79
N ILE A 614 28.44 -37.89 -5.98
CA ILE A 614 29.73 -38.60 -6.05
C ILE A 614 29.53 -40.11 -6.21
N SER A 615 28.34 -40.54 -6.65
CA SER A 615 27.96 -41.96 -6.65
C SER A 615 28.76 -42.83 -7.62
N ASP A 616 29.30 -42.22 -8.68
CA ASP A 616 30.14 -42.88 -9.68
C ASP A 616 31.62 -42.98 -9.26
N ILE A 617 31.98 -42.47 -8.07
CA ILE A 617 33.35 -42.47 -7.55
C ILE A 617 33.53 -43.63 -6.57
N ASP A 618 34.61 -44.40 -6.71
CA ASP A 618 34.88 -45.60 -5.91
C ASP A 618 35.19 -45.27 -4.44
N GLU A 619 36.03 -44.27 -4.18
CA GLU A 619 36.40 -43.87 -2.82
C GLU A 619 35.60 -42.64 -2.36
N GLN A 620 34.53 -42.88 -1.60
CA GLN A 620 33.63 -41.82 -1.12
C GLN A 620 33.86 -41.49 0.34
N TYR A 621 33.89 -40.20 0.65
CA TYR A 621 34.11 -39.66 1.99
C TYR A 621 33.10 -38.58 2.34
N ILE A 622 32.77 -38.50 3.63
CA ILE A 622 32.11 -37.33 4.21
C ILE A 622 33.11 -36.59 5.09
N VAL A 623 33.20 -35.29 4.85
CA VAL A 623 34.12 -34.37 5.53
C VAL A 623 33.29 -33.55 6.49
N TYR A 624 33.51 -33.78 7.78
CA TYR A 624 32.82 -33.13 8.88
C TYR A 624 33.71 -32.01 9.45
N GLY A 625 33.41 -30.76 9.12
CA GLY A 625 34.06 -29.60 9.74
C GLY A 625 33.50 -29.33 11.13
N CYS A 626 34.35 -29.40 12.15
CA CYS A 626 33.98 -29.26 13.56
C CYS A 626 34.45 -27.89 14.08
N LYS A 627 33.54 -26.90 14.09
CA LYS A 627 33.74 -25.49 14.55
C LYS A 627 34.67 -24.63 13.72
N ASP A 628 35.88 -25.10 13.39
CA ASP A 628 36.85 -24.37 12.58
C ASP A 628 37.73 -25.31 11.73
N GLU A 629 38.50 -24.71 10.81
CA GLU A 629 39.29 -25.43 9.81
C GLU A 629 40.40 -26.31 10.40
N ASN A 630 40.73 -26.15 11.69
CA ASN A 630 41.78 -26.94 12.34
C ASN A 630 41.26 -28.27 12.89
N THR A 631 39.95 -28.53 12.78
CA THR A 631 39.33 -29.74 13.32
C THR A 631 38.36 -30.30 12.28
N ILE A 632 38.86 -31.22 11.46
CA ILE A 632 38.07 -31.84 10.38
C ILE A 632 38.15 -33.36 10.51
N VAL A 633 36.99 -34.04 10.46
CA VAL A 633 36.91 -35.51 10.42
C VAL A 633 36.57 -35.94 8.99
N VAL A 634 37.48 -36.67 8.35
CA VAL A 634 37.28 -37.25 7.00
C VAL A 634 36.90 -38.72 7.14
N MET A 635 35.60 -38.99 7.12
CA MET A 635 35.04 -40.32 7.37
C MET A 635 34.71 -41.04 6.05
N PRO A 636 35.25 -42.24 5.79
CA PRO A 636 34.83 -43.04 4.64
C PRO A 636 33.34 -43.39 4.72
N VAL A 637 32.62 -43.30 3.61
CA VAL A 637 31.19 -43.67 3.54
C VAL A 637 30.99 -45.14 3.94
N MET A 638 31.91 -46.04 3.58
CA MET A 638 31.88 -47.43 4.04
C MET A 638 31.92 -47.57 5.56
N GLN A 639 32.66 -46.70 6.25
CA GLN A 639 32.73 -46.70 7.72
C GLN A 639 31.40 -46.19 8.31
N LEU A 640 30.77 -45.20 7.70
CA LEU A 640 29.43 -44.73 8.10
C LEU A 640 28.38 -45.83 7.92
N GLU A 641 28.32 -46.49 6.75
CA GLU A 641 27.37 -47.57 6.51
C GLU A 641 27.60 -48.77 7.45
N LYS A 642 28.84 -49.07 7.83
CA LYS A 642 29.17 -50.14 8.80
C LYS A 642 28.53 -49.92 10.17
N TYR A 643 28.49 -48.69 10.67
CA TYR A 643 27.97 -48.34 12.01
C TYR A 643 26.55 -47.75 11.98
N LYS A 644 25.93 -47.70 10.81
CA LYS A 644 24.64 -47.04 10.58
C LYS A 644 23.50 -47.54 11.46
N GLU A 645 23.42 -48.86 11.68
CA GLU A 645 22.40 -49.47 12.55
C GLU A 645 22.60 -49.12 14.04
N ASN A 646 23.82 -48.68 14.41
CA ASN A 646 24.15 -48.23 15.77
C ASN A 646 23.84 -46.75 16.01
N MET A 647 23.47 -46.00 14.95
CA MET A 647 23.16 -44.58 15.04
C MET A 647 21.72 -44.34 15.51
N ARG A 648 21.48 -43.16 16.11
CA ARG A 648 20.11 -42.67 16.27
C ARG A 648 19.58 -42.28 14.89
N VAL A 649 18.30 -42.52 14.65
CA VAL A 649 17.62 -42.20 13.39
C VAL A 649 16.47 -41.26 13.65
N SER A 650 16.27 -40.32 12.73
CA SER A 650 15.05 -39.54 12.63
C SER A 650 14.09 -40.22 11.66
N TRP A 651 12.80 -40.22 12.00
CA TRP A 651 11.75 -40.84 11.21
C TRP A 651 10.83 -39.78 10.65
N ASP A 652 10.29 -40.01 9.46
CA ASP A 652 9.15 -39.25 8.97
C ASP A 652 7.83 -39.82 9.52
N GLU A 653 6.73 -39.12 9.23
CA GLU A 653 5.38 -39.49 9.65
C GLU A 653 4.89 -40.83 9.07
N GLU A 654 5.57 -41.36 8.04
CA GLU A 654 5.26 -42.64 7.39
C GLU A 654 6.13 -43.79 7.94
N GLY A 655 7.00 -43.50 8.92
CA GLY A 655 7.89 -44.48 9.52
C GLY A 655 9.13 -44.80 8.67
N ASN A 656 9.47 -43.98 7.67
CA ASN A 656 10.73 -44.10 6.94
C ASN A 656 11.83 -43.29 7.64
N ILE A 657 13.07 -43.74 7.51
CA ILE A 657 14.24 -43.03 8.06
C ILE A 657 14.55 -41.82 7.17
N THR A 658 14.59 -40.62 7.75
CA THR A 658 14.96 -39.38 7.04
C THR A 658 16.47 -39.17 7.04
N HIS A 659 17.11 -39.39 8.19
CA HIS A 659 18.56 -39.29 8.35
C HIS A 659 19.06 -40.04 9.59
N TRP A 660 20.36 -40.33 9.61
CA TRP A 660 21.06 -40.88 10.76
C TRP A 660 21.85 -39.78 11.46
N HIS A 661 21.83 -39.76 12.79
CA HIS A 661 22.56 -38.78 13.57
C HIS A 661 24.01 -39.23 13.78
N VAL A 662 24.94 -38.35 13.43
CA VAL A 662 26.38 -38.52 13.67
C VAL A 662 26.81 -37.52 14.74
N GLU A 663 27.23 -38.02 15.89
CA GLU A 663 27.61 -37.20 17.04
C GLU A 663 29.06 -37.46 17.43
N PHE A 664 29.92 -36.46 17.25
CA PHE A 664 31.30 -36.51 17.70
C PHE A 664 31.46 -35.75 19.01
N TYR A 665 32.30 -36.27 19.88
CA TYR A 665 32.67 -35.65 21.14
C TYR A 665 34.17 -35.49 21.21
N LYS A 666 34.62 -34.29 21.57
CA LYS A 666 36.00 -33.98 21.87
C LYS A 666 36.15 -33.75 23.36
N ASP A 667 37.03 -34.51 23.99
CA ASP A 667 37.36 -34.33 25.40
C ASP A 667 38.46 -33.28 25.63
N LYS A 668 38.89 -33.13 26.89
CA LYS A 668 39.91 -32.13 27.28
C LYS A 668 41.31 -32.46 26.77
N ASP A 669 41.57 -33.71 26.41
CA ASP A 669 42.85 -34.18 25.89
C ASP A 669 42.88 -34.12 24.35
N ASN A 670 41.88 -33.48 23.73
CA ASN A 670 41.64 -33.38 22.29
C ASN A 670 41.31 -34.72 21.61
N HIS A 671 40.92 -35.75 22.36
CA HIS A 671 40.54 -37.04 21.82
C HIS A 671 39.11 -36.99 21.26
N PHE A 672 38.94 -37.42 20.01
CA PHE A 672 37.65 -37.49 19.34
C PHE A 672 37.07 -38.89 19.38
N THR A 673 35.83 -38.95 19.86
CA THR A 673 35.02 -40.15 19.83
C THR A 673 33.72 -39.92 19.08
N TRP A 674 33.20 -40.98 18.47
CA TRP A 674 31.87 -41.01 17.86
C TRP A 674 30.92 -41.83 18.73
N MET A 675 29.82 -41.19 19.14
CA MET A 675 28.76 -41.80 19.94
C MET A 675 27.87 -42.72 19.12
N MET A 676 27.83 -43.99 19.51
CA MET A 676 26.85 -44.99 19.07
C MET A 676 25.72 -45.03 20.08
N SER A 677 24.48 -44.88 19.62
CA SER A 677 23.29 -44.79 20.49
C SER A 677 22.51 -46.10 20.60
N LYS A 678 22.83 -47.11 19.76
CA LYS A 678 22.10 -48.39 19.69
C LYS A 678 23.05 -49.59 19.52
N PRO A 679 22.68 -50.79 20.00
CA PRO A 679 21.58 -51.06 20.92
C PRO A 679 21.90 -50.63 22.37
N ILE A 680 23.19 -50.51 22.70
CA ILE A 680 23.72 -50.00 23.95
C ILE A 680 24.68 -48.85 23.62
N SER A 681 24.56 -47.75 24.37
CA SER A 681 25.39 -46.58 24.14
C SER A 681 26.86 -46.89 24.41
N HIS A 682 27.71 -46.63 23.43
CA HIS A 682 29.16 -46.72 23.54
C HIS A 682 29.80 -45.70 22.59
N GLU A 683 31.06 -45.40 22.83
CA GLU A 683 31.83 -44.48 22.01
C GLU A 683 32.93 -45.24 21.28
N ILE A 684 33.20 -44.85 20.03
CA ILE A 684 34.32 -45.38 19.25
C ILE A 684 35.35 -44.28 19.00
N ASP A 685 36.63 -44.63 19.09
CA ASP A 685 37.75 -43.78 18.70
C ASP A 685 37.69 -43.46 17.21
N ILE A 686 37.81 -42.17 16.87
CA ILE A 686 37.84 -41.68 15.49
C ILE A 686 39.06 -40.79 15.20
N ASP A 687 40.08 -40.79 16.05
CA ASP A 687 41.23 -39.88 15.90
C ASP A 687 41.98 -40.12 14.59
N LYS A 688 42.01 -41.37 14.12
CA LYS A 688 42.61 -41.74 12.83
C LYS A 688 41.95 -41.09 11.60
N PHE A 689 40.78 -40.49 11.76
CA PHE A 689 40.04 -39.79 10.70
C PHE A 689 40.18 -38.26 10.79
N LEU A 690 40.92 -37.74 11.76
CA LEU A 690 41.18 -36.31 11.90
C LEU A 690 42.30 -35.85 10.95
N ILE A 691 42.20 -34.61 10.44
CA ILE A 691 43.20 -33.98 9.56
C ILE A 691 43.60 -32.58 10.01
#